data_AF-A0A2G6KD41-F1
#
_entry.id   AF-A0A2G6KD41-F1
#
_cell.length_a   1.000
_cell.length_b   1.000
_cell.length_c   1.000
_cell.angle_alpha   90.00
_cell.angle_beta   90.00
_cell.angle_gamma   90.00
#
_symmetry.space_group_name_H-M   'P 1'
#
loop_
_entity.id
_entity.type
_entity.pdbx_description
1 polymer ?
#
loop_
_entity_poly.entity_id
_entity_poly.type
_entity_poly.pdbx_seq_one_letter_code
_entity_poly.pdbx_strand_id
1 'polypeptide(L)'
;MTGMDRVLGDFIIESQENLERLDHEFVALEHDPNNEELLASIFRTIHTIKGSAGFLNLTNLEQVSHYTEDVLAKLREHSLMLSDDIVTSLLRAVDCIKAMLIFLEKSGEEGDIDVLDIIVELKKIAANDALPSTKNFLAPSESPHGPGAPMPSQETEPAISQPQKTTVPQTSTHAKDAKTSETPEFALGSVEDTHIHVDIRLLDQLMNLTGELVLSRNQVVQFSTAIEDRNFRAVTQRMNTVVSELQEIVMKTRMRPMKKVFGSFPRLVRDMSKMHGKDVHLIMEGQNTELDRTLLKGVKDPLTHLVRNALDHGIESPDIRTQLGKPATATISIKAYHEGGQVVVEVADDGSGIDVEKVKAKAIREQLISPQQAEEMSERNLLNLIFRPGFSTAEAVTSISGRGVGMDIVKKNLDKIGGIIDIHTKPHQGTVIKIRIPITLAIIPVLMISSGAHRFAIPQMNLEELLMIQADAKEQKGIEEVYGAEVYRLRGELLPLLRLNSILQLPSPKTPIENVHVVVLSAGEIRFGLIVDEVGDTEEIVVKPLSKHIKQLYCYDGATIMGDGKVALIINVNGLFHVTQLTLEDMKKVRQMGVEAQAQLAEDETRGDQRQTIVLFRAGEHEYYGVPLAFVVRLEKFSVSQIEYSGGRQVMQYRNEILPLLRLEDYLHIPHAPDPEMLSLIVFSVEKQIGLVVHDIIDTVEISTHIDTETFQQQGILGSTIVQGHSVLILDIHGLIEMAYPTWYKKFFVSQLTEEDRERVHILLVEDSPFFLNIERSYLQAAGYQVTTAENGEEALETFEHHTFDVVITDIDMPVCNGYEFTRRLKANEAWSYIPVMAVTALTGEKDRERGREAGIDEYQIKLDRDEVLRALEQLILRSRG
;
A
#
# COMPACT_ATOMS: atom_id res chain seq x y z
N MET A 1 -33.96 35.63 9.50
CA MET A 1 -33.10 35.59 10.69
C MET A 1 -33.05 36.97 11.26
N THR A 2 -33.58 37.14 12.46
CA THR A 2 -33.50 38.40 13.22
C THR A 2 -32.04 38.67 13.59
N GLY A 3 -31.68 39.90 13.95
CA GLY A 3 -30.32 40.23 14.39
C GLY A 3 -29.87 39.39 15.60
N MET A 4 -30.83 38.96 16.45
CA MET A 4 -30.58 38.12 17.61
C MET A 4 -30.23 36.67 17.21
N ASP A 5 -30.90 36.11 16.20
CA ASP A 5 -30.60 34.75 15.69
C ASP A 5 -29.16 34.62 15.17
N ARG A 6 -28.62 35.72 14.60
CA ARG A 6 -27.25 35.74 14.08
C ARG A 6 -26.22 35.76 15.21
N VAL A 7 -26.44 36.58 16.24
CA VAL A 7 -25.55 36.65 17.42
C VAL A 7 -25.57 35.33 18.17
N LEU A 8 -26.75 34.69 18.30
CA LEU A 8 -26.88 33.37 18.90
C LEU A 8 -26.10 32.30 18.10
N GLY A 9 -26.20 32.33 16.77
CA GLY A 9 -25.45 31.44 15.89
C GLY A 9 -23.94 31.60 16.01
N ASP A 10 -23.44 32.84 16.01
CA ASP A 10 -22.02 33.15 16.17
C ASP A 10 -21.51 32.68 17.55
N PHE A 11 -22.29 32.91 18.62
CA PHE A 11 -21.99 32.43 19.97
C PHE A 11 -21.91 30.90 20.06
N ILE A 12 -22.83 30.17 19.42
CA ILE A 12 -22.82 28.70 19.42
C ILE A 12 -21.55 28.17 18.76
N ILE A 13 -21.19 28.72 17.60
CA ILE A 13 -19.99 28.30 16.86
C ILE A 13 -18.73 28.58 17.69
N GLU A 14 -18.58 29.80 18.21
CA GLU A 14 -17.42 30.19 19.02
C GLU A 14 -17.31 29.34 20.30
N SER A 15 -18.44 29.10 20.97
CA SER A 15 -18.46 28.29 22.19
C SER A 15 -18.13 26.82 21.93
N GLN A 16 -18.61 26.25 20.81
CA GLN A 16 -18.25 24.88 20.42
C GLN A 16 -16.74 24.74 20.18
N GLU A 17 -16.10 25.68 19.49
CA GLU A 17 -14.66 25.66 19.27
C GLU A 17 -13.87 25.84 20.58
N ASN A 18 -14.31 26.73 21.45
CA ASN A 18 -13.73 26.92 22.77
C ASN A 18 -13.83 25.67 23.66
N LEU A 19 -14.97 24.97 23.63
CA LEU A 19 -15.18 23.75 24.42
C LEU A 19 -14.43 22.54 23.86
N GLU A 20 -14.17 22.47 22.55
CA GLU A 20 -13.26 21.48 21.96
C GLU A 20 -11.83 21.70 22.48
N ARG A 21 -11.37 22.95 22.54
CA ARG A 21 -10.05 23.29 23.09
C ARG A 21 -9.93 22.96 24.57
N LEU A 22 -10.99 23.21 25.36
CA LEU A 22 -11.01 22.94 26.79
C LEU A 22 -10.82 21.45 27.12
N ASP A 23 -11.37 20.52 26.34
CA ASP A 23 -11.15 19.08 26.55
C ASP A 23 -9.66 18.73 26.57
N HIS A 24 -8.88 19.32 25.66
CA HIS A 24 -7.44 19.13 25.59
C HIS A 24 -6.70 19.75 26.75
N GLU A 25 -7.01 21.02 27.03
CA GLU A 25 -6.31 21.77 28.07
C GLU A 25 -6.54 21.14 29.45
N PHE A 26 -7.73 20.59 29.72
CA PHE A 26 -7.99 19.88 30.97
C PHE A 26 -7.21 18.57 31.11
N VAL A 27 -7.08 17.79 30.04
CA VAL A 27 -6.28 16.55 30.06
C VAL A 27 -4.79 16.86 30.22
N ALA A 28 -4.31 17.90 29.53
CA ALA A 28 -2.93 18.37 29.68
C ALA A 28 -2.65 18.91 31.09
N LEU A 29 -3.59 19.64 31.69
CA LEU A 29 -3.46 20.17 33.05
C LEU A 29 -3.38 19.06 34.10
N GLU A 30 -4.02 17.91 33.86
CA GLU A 30 -3.88 16.75 34.75
C GLU A 30 -2.47 16.14 34.70
N HIS A 31 -1.81 16.16 33.54
CA HIS A 31 -0.42 15.69 33.39
C HIS A 31 0.60 16.70 33.93
N ASP A 32 0.31 18.00 33.81
CA ASP A 32 1.15 19.08 34.32
C ASP A 32 0.33 20.04 35.23
N PRO A 33 0.07 19.64 36.50
CA PRO A 33 -0.80 20.39 37.42
C PRO A 33 -0.32 21.80 37.78
N ASN A 34 0.97 22.08 37.60
CA ASN A 34 1.59 23.35 37.97
C ASN A 34 1.67 24.32 36.78
N ASN A 35 1.07 23.99 35.64
CA ASN A 35 1.10 24.82 34.45
C ASN A 35 0.15 26.04 34.58
N GLU A 36 0.68 27.13 35.12
CA GLU A 36 -0.09 28.37 35.34
C GLU A 36 -0.63 28.98 34.03
N GLU A 37 0.11 28.87 32.93
CA GLU A 37 -0.32 29.38 31.62
C GLU A 37 -1.55 28.63 31.09
N LEU A 38 -1.55 27.30 31.23
CA LEU A 38 -2.67 26.45 30.84
C LEU A 38 -3.91 26.72 31.69
N LEU A 39 -3.74 26.84 33.01
CA LEU A 39 -4.82 27.19 33.92
C LEU A 39 -5.41 28.58 33.62
N ALA A 40 -4.57 29.57 33.28
CA ALA A 40 -5.01 30.90 32.88
C ALA A 40 -5.74 30.90 31.52
N SER A 41 -5.34 30.03 30.58
CA SER A 41 -6.06 29.82 29.31
C SER A 41 -7.46 29.25 29.53
N ILE A 42 -7.56 28.17 30.31
CA ILE A 42 -8.81 27.50 30.65
C ILE A 42 -9.78 28.48 31.32
N PHE A 43 -9.29 29.21 32.33
CA PHE A 43 -10.07 30.21 33.06
C PHE A 43 -10.64 31.29 32.14
N ARG A 44 -9.81 31.87 31.26
CA ARG A 44 -10.26 32.90 30.30
C ARG A 44 -11.37 32.37 29.38
N THR A 45 -11.24 31.13 28.93
CA THR A 45 -12.19 30.50 28.01
C THR A 45 -13.56 30.32 28.65
N ILE A 46 -13.60 29.77 29.87
CA ILE A 46 -14.84 29.63 30.64
C ILE A 46 -15.45 31.00 30.98
N HIS A 47 -14.61 31.99 31.34
CA HIS A 47 -15.07 33.34 31.63
C HIS A 47 -15.75 34.01 30.42
N THR A 48 -15.20 33.82 29.21
CA THR A 48 -15.81 34.32 27.97
C THR A 48 -17.15 33.65 27.68
N ILE A 49 -17.26 32.33 27.89
CA ILE A 49 -18.52 31.59 27.71
C ILE A 49 -19.58 32.10 28.71
N LYS A 50 -19.22 32.29 29.99
CA LYS A 50 -20.11 32.85 31.02
C LYS A 50 -20.61 34.25 30.62
N GLY A 51 -19.71 35.14 30.21
CA GLY A 51 -20.05 36.52 29.85
C GLY A 51 -21.02 36.59 28.66
N SER A 52 -20.79 35.74 27.66
CA SER A 52 -21.64 35.66 26.47
C SER A 52 -22.99 35.02 26.78
N ALA A 53 -23.03 34.01 27.65
CA ALA A 53 -24.26 33.39 28.13
C ALA A 53 -25.16 34.38 28.88
N GLY A 54 -24.59 35.17 29.79
CA GLY A 54 -25.31 36.19 30.54
C GLY A 54 -25.84 37.31 29.63
N PHE A 55 -25.10 37.70 28.59
CA PHE A 55 -25.56 38.67 27.59
C PHE A 55 -26.78 38.15 26.79
N LEU A 56 -26.80 36.86 26.48
CA LEU A 56 -27.88 36.20 25.75
C LEU A 56 -29.02 35.70 26.65
N ASN A 57 -28.95 35.97 27.96
CA ASN A 57 -29.93 35.54 28.98
C ASN A 57 -30.12 34.01 29.04
N LEU A 58 -29.05 33.27 28.79
CA LEU A 58 -28.97 31.81 28.84
C LEU A 58 -28.65 31.38 30.27
N THR A 59 -29.69 31.20 31.08
CA THR A 59 -29.57 31.13 32.55
C THR A 59 -28.88 29.86 33.02
N ASN A 60 -29.20 28.70 32.44
CA ASN A 60 -28.59 27.43 32.84
C ASN A 60 -27.12 27.38 32.42
N LEU A 61 -26.80 27.87 31.21
CA LEU A 61 -25.44 27.90 30.69
C LEU A 61 -24.56 28.88 31.47
N GLU A 62 -25.11 30.05 31.85
CA GLU A 62 -24.44 31.01 32.73
C GLU A 62 -24.12 30.39 34.09
N GLN A 63 -25.08 29.68 34.71
CA GLN A 63 -24.88 29.07 36.03
C GLN A 63 -23.79 28.00 36.03
N VAL A 64 -23.82 27.06 35.08
CA VAL A 64 -22.79 25.99 35.01
C VAL A 64 -21.41 26.59 34.74
N SER A 65 -21.33 27.57 33.84
CA SER A 65 -20.06 28.27 33.54
C SER A 65 -19.53 29.05 34.74
N HIS A 66 -20.41 29.71 35.50
CA HIS A 66 -20.07 30.43 36.73
C HIS A 66 -19.46 29.50 37.80
N TYR A 67 -20.11 28.37 38.11
CA TYR A 67 -19.56 27.46 39.12
C TYR A 67 -18.31 26.71 38.66
N THR A 68 -18.15 26.52 37.35
CA THR A 68 -16.90 26.02 36.76
C THR A 68 -15.77 27.04 36.96
N GLU A 69 -16.05 28.32 36.73
CA GLU A 69 -15.11 29.42 36.94
C GLU A 69 -14.71 29.55 38.43
N ASP A 70 -15.64 29.37 39.37
CA ASP A 70 -15.36 29.43 40.81
C ASP A 70 -14.34 28.36 41.24
N VAL A 71 -14.46 27.13 40.72
CA VAL A 71 -13.49 26.05 40.99
C VAL A 71 -12.13 26.41 40.40
N LEU A 72 -12.09 26.92 39.16
CA LEU A 72 -10.85 27.34 38.48
C LEU A 72 -10.18 28.53 39.17
N ALA A 73 -10.95 29.48 39.70
CA ALA A 73 -10.44 30.61 40.46
C ALA A 73 -9.68 30.12 41.71
N LYS A 74 -10.24 29.13 42.42
CA LYS A 74 -9.61 28.56 43.61
C LYS A 74 -8.34 27.78 43.31
N LEU A 75 -8.31 27.04 42.20
CA LEU A 75 -7.09 26.40 41.70
C LEU A 75 -6.02 27.46 41.36
N ARG A 76 -6.40 28.57 40.73
CA ARG A 76 -5.48 29.66 40.35
C ARG A 76 -4.94 30.43 41.56
N GLU A 77 -5.75 30.55 42.61
CA GLU A 77 -5.35 31.17 43.88
C GLU A 77 -4.55 30.20 44.78
N HIS A 78 -4.25 28.98 44.31
CA HIS A 78 -3.64 27.89 45.08
C HIS A 78 -4.38 27.55 46.38
N SER A 79 -5.67 27.90 46.46
CA SER A 79 -6.54 27.58 47.61
C SER A 79 -7.17 26.19 47.50
N LEU A 80 -7.11 25.58 46.31
CA LEU A 80 -7.50 24.21 46.01
C LEU A 80 -6.33 23.54 45.27
N MET A 81 -5.97 22.32 45.63
CA MET A 81 -4.98 21.52 44.88
C MET A 81 -5.67 20.74 43.77
N LEU A 82 -5.07 20.66 42.59
CA LEU A 82 -5.62 19.87 41.49
C LEU A 82 -5.61 18.38 41.87
N SER A 83 -6.75 17.72 41.68
CA SER A 83 -6.88 16.27 41.81
C SER A 83 -7.62 15.70 40.61
N ASP A 84 -7.44 14.41 40.37
CA ASP A 84 -8.13 13.66 39.32
C ASP A 84 -9.66 13.83 39.38
N ASP A 85 -10.23 13.89 40.58
CA ASP A 85 -11.67 14.07 40.83
C ASP A 85 -12.14 15.48 40.39
N ILE A 86 -11.32 16.50 40.67
CA ILE A 86 -11.61 17.88 40.27
C ILE A 86 -11.59 18.00 38.74
N VAL A 87 -10.57 17.46 38.07
CA VAL A 87 -10.51 17.51 36.60
C VAL A 87 -11.67 16.72 35.97
N THR A 88 -12.07 15.59 36.56
CA THR A 88 -13.22 14.80 36.11
C THR A 88 -14.52 15.60 36.24
N SER A 89 -14.70 16.32 37.35
CA SER A 89 -15.87 17.18 37.59
C SER A 89 -15.91 18.38 36.63
N LEU A 90 -14.75 18.97 36.32
CA LEU A 90 -14.63 20.07 35.36
C LEU A 90 -14.95 19.61 33.92
N LEU A 91 -14.49 18.42 33.50
CA LEU A 91 -14.87 17.84 32.21
C LEU A 91 -16.38 17.54 32.12
N ARG A 92 -17.00 17.06 33.20
CA ARG A 92 -18.46 16.87 33.26
C ARG A 92 -19.21 18.19 33.11
N ALA A 93 -18.69 19.28 33.67
CA ALA A 93 -19.25 20.61 33.47
C ALA A 93 -19.17 21.05 32.00
N VAL A 94 -18.02 20.83 31.34
CA VAL A 94 -17.84 21.07 29.90
C VAL A 94 -18.84 20.26 29.06
N ASP A 95 -19.08 18.99 29.39
CA ASP A 95 -20.09 18.17 28.70
C ASP A 95 -21.51 18.70 28.85
N CYS A 96 -21.85 19.15 30.06
CA CYS A 96 -23.14 19.76 30.33
C CYS A 96 -23.34 21.02 29.47
N ILE A 97 -22.31 21.87 29.35
CA ILE A 97 -22.34 23.06 28.49
C ILE A 97 -22.49 22.67 27.02
N LYS A 98 -21.74 21.66 26.54
CA LYS A 98 -21.87 21.15 25.16
C LYS A 98 -23.28 20.65 24.86
N ALA A 99 -23.88 19.89 25.79
CA ALA A 99 -25.24 19.38 25.64
C ALA A 99 -26.25 20.54 25.50
N MET A 100 -26.14 21.56 26.36
CA MET A 100 -26.99 22.76 26.29
C MET A 100 -26.84 23.49 24.94
N LEU A 101 -25.62 23.66 24.42
CA LEU A 101 -25.39 24.28 23.11
C LEU A 101 -26.00 23.47 21.95
N ILE A 102 -25.97 22.14 22.00
CA ILE A 102 -26.60 21.28 20.98
C ILE A 102 -28.14 21.43 21.00
N PHE A 103 -28.74 21.54 22.19
CA PHE A 103 -30.17 21.80 22.32
C PHE A 103 -30.53 23.20 21.84
N LEU A 104 -29.71 24.19 22.18
CA LEU A 104 -29.86 25.59 21.75
C LEU A 104 -29.81 25.73 20.23
N GLU A 105 -28.89 25.02 19.56
CA GLU A 105 -28.79 24.99 18.09
C GLU A 105 -30.06 24.41 17.42
N LYS A 106 -30.70 23.43 18.06
CA LYS A 106 -31.87 22.74 17.49
C LYS A 106 -33.21 23.40 17.81
N SER A 107 -33.34 23.96 19.00
CA SER A 107 -34.63 24.40 19.56
C SER A 107 -34.71 25.90 19.83
N GLY A 108 -33.57 26.61 19.84
CA GLY A 108 -33.50 28.00 20.27
C GLY A 108 -33.62 28.20 21.78
N GLU A 109 -33.76 27.13 22.55
CA GLU A 109 -33.83 27.12 24.03
C GLU A 109 -32.76 26.17 24.61
N GLU A 110 -32.38 26.37 25.87
CA GLU A 110 -31.30 25.59 26.54
C GLU A 110 -31.65 24.09 26.76
N GLY A 111 -32.92 23.70 26.55
CA GLY A 111 -33.43 22.37 26.83
C GLY A 111 -33.66 22.11 28.33
N ASP A 112 -34.35 21.00 28.64
CA ASP A 112 -34.60 20.54 30.02
C ASP A 112 -33.47 19.62 30.49
N ILE A 113 -32.24 20.14 30.48
CA ILE A 113 -31.05 19.43 30.97
C ILE A 113 -30.96 19.66 32.48
N ASP A 114 -30.90 18.58 33.25
CA ASP A 114 -30.71 18.66 34.70
C ASP A 114 -29.29 19.15 35.03
N VAL A 115 -29.18 20.43 35.38
CA VAL A 115 -27.94 21.09 35.80
C VAL A 115 -27.73 21.09 37.31
N LEU A 116 -28.72 20.67 38.11
CA LEU A 116 -28.66 20.77 39.56
C LEU A 116 -27.57 19.89 40.14
N ASP A 117 -27.44 18.66 39.65
CA ASP A 117 -26.45 17.70 40.14
C ASP A 117 -25.02 18.21 39.96
N ILE A 118 -24.69 18.71 38.76
CA ILE A 118 -23.34 19.23 38.46
C ILE A 118 -23.06 20.53 39.23
N ILE A 119 -24.06 21.41 39.38
CA ILE A 119 -23.93 22.64 40.16
C ILE A 119 -23.65 22.33 41.63
N VAL A 120 -24.35 21.35 42.21
CA VAL A 120 -24.15 20.93 43.61
C VAL A 120 -22.74 20.35 43.79
N GLU A 121 -22.28 19.54 42.85
CA GLU A 121 -20.93 18.96 42.86
C GLU A 121 -19.83 20.03 42.77
N LEU A 122 -19.92 20.95 41.80
CA LEU A 122 -18.96 22.05 41.65
C LEU A 122 -18.94 22.97 42.88
N LYS A 123 -20.10 23.23 43.51
CA LYS A 123 -20.18 23.99 44.77
C LYS A 123 -19.47 23.31 45.92
N LYS A 124 -19.60 21.98 46.06
CA LYS A 124 -18.90 21.21 47.11
C LYS A 124 -17.39 21.27 46.91
N ILE A 125 -16.94 21.11 45.66
CA ILE A 125 -15.53 21.24 45.29
C ILE A 125 -15.01 22.63 45.63
N ALA A 126 -15.74 23.67 45.21
CA ALA A 126 -15.37 25.05 45.51
C ALA A 126 -15.37 25.31 47.03
N ALA A 127 -16.31 24.76 47.80
CA ALA A 127 -16.34 24.91 49.25
C ALA A 127 -15.19 24.19 49.99
N ASN A 128 -14.39 23.38 49.30
CA ASN A 128 -13.38 22.48 49.88
C ASN A 128 -13.98 21.47 50.86
N ASP A 129 -15.27 21.12 50.67
CA ASP A 129 -15.93 20.05 51.40
C ASP A 129 -15.54 18.71 50.73
N ALA A 130 -14.89 17.84 51.50
CA ALA A 130 -14.21 16.65 50.99
C ALA A 130 -15.09 15.77 50.07
N LEU A 131 -14.61 15.56 48.84
CA LEU A 131 -14.99 14.41 48.00
C LEU A 131 -14.32 13.13 48.54
N PRO A 132 -14.93 11.94 48.37
CA PRO A 132 -14.33 10.70 48.82
C PRO A 132 -13.15 10.29 47.91
N SER A 133 -11.93 10.55 48.39
CA SER A 133 -10.64 9.89 48.05
C SER A 133 -10.24 9.69 46.57
N THR A 134 -9.18 10.39 46.12
CA THR A 134 -7.88 9.79 45.72
C THR A 134 -6.76 10.83 45.56
N LYS A 135 -5.51 10.33 45.60
CA LYS A 135 -4.17 10.97 45.59
C LYS A 135 -4.11 12.50 45.34
N ASN A 136 -3.72 13.24 46.38
CA ASN A 136 -3.18 14.59 46.24
C ASN A 136 -1.75 14.53 45.66
N PHE A 137 -1.45 15.35 44.66
CA PHE A 137 -0.08 15.55 44.20
C PHE A 137 0.71 16.33 45.27
N LEU A 138 1.72 15.67 45.86
CA LEU A 138 2.63 16.27 46.84
C LEU A 138 3.63 17.21 46.14
N ALA A 139 3.78 18.43 46.64
CA ALA A 139 4.90 19.30 46.32
C ALA A 139 6.20 18.77 46.97
N PRO A 140 7.39 18.93 46.35
CA PRO A 140 8.65 18.55 46.96
C PRO A 140 8.95 19.44 48.17
N SER A 141 9.29 18.81 49.29
CA SER A 141 9.71 19.43 50.54
C SER A 141 11.05 20.15 50.41
N GLU A 142 11.08 21.44 50.75
CA GLU A 142 12.30 22.19 51.08
C GLU A 142 12.88 21.73 52.42
N SER A 143 14.21 21.52 52.48
CA SER A 143 15.12 21.66 53.63
C SER A 143 16.58 21.44 53.16
N PRO A 144 17.62 21.95 53.85
CA PRO A 144 18.19 23.29 53.71
C PRO A 144 19.63 23.27 53.12
N HIS A 145 19.96 24.23 52.25
CA HIS A 145 21.32 24.39 51.73
C HIS A 145 22.20 25.23 52.69
N GLY A 146 23.26 24.61 53.21
CA GLY A 146 24.47 25.27 53.70
C GLY A 146 25.61 25.12 52.68
N PRO A 147 26.63 26.01 52.66
CA PRO A 147 27.39 26.33 51.46
C PRO A 147 28.68 25.51 51.28
N GLY A 148 29.05 25.24 50.03
CA GLY A 148 30.38 24.70 49.66
C GLY A 148 30.53 24.40 48.17
N ALA A 149 31.14 25.32 47.43
CA ALA A 149 31.61 25.17 46.03
C ALA A 149 32.87 24.29 45.92
N PRO A 150 33.46 24.02 44.72
CA PRO A 150 32.95 24.04 43.34
C PRO A 150 33.23 22.72 42.55
N MET A 151 32.50 22.52 41.44
CA MET A 151 32.83 21.55 40.38
C MET A 151 33.56 22.23 39.20
N PRO A 152 34.43 21.53 38.45
CA PRO A 152 34.94 21.96 37.16
C PRO A 152 34.08 21.48 35.97
N SER A 153 34.29 22.20 34.87
CA SER A 153 33.58 22.31 33.59
C SER A 153 33.50 21.06 32.71
N GLN A 154 32.46 20.98 31.88
CA GLN A 154 32.43 20.21 30.62
C GLN A 154 32.01 21.10 29.44
N GLU A 155 32.59 20.77 28.29
CA GLU A 155 32.61 21.44 27.00
C GLU A 155 31.29 21.45 26.21
N THR A 156 31.19 22.48 25.39
CA THR A 156 30.18 22.85 24.39
C THR A 156 30.59 22.44 22.97
N GLU A 157 29.60 22.17 22.10
CA GLU A 157 29.45 22.70 20.72
C GLU A 157 28.15 22.15 20.06
N PRO A 158 27.59 22.73 18.97
CA PRO A 158 27.28 24.14 18.73
C PRO A 158 25.85 24.39 18.16
N ALA A 159 25.38 25.64 18.21
CA ALA A 159 24.16 26.13 17.55
C ALA A 159 24.51 27.23 16.52
N ILE A 160 23.84 27.22 15.36
CA ILE A 160 24.02 28.19 14.26
C ILE A 160 22.94 29.29 14.32
N SER A 161 23.40 30.51 14.06
CA SER A 161 22.79 31.83 14.26
C SER A 161 21.83 32.31 13.16
N GLN A 162 20.89 33.19 13.53
CA GLN A 162 20.20 34.14 12.63
C GLN A 162 20.78 35.57 12.81
N PRO A 163 20.83 36.44 11.75
CA PRO A 163 21.41 37.78 11.86
C PRO A 163 20.39 38.89 12.20
N GLN A 164 20.85 39.83 13.04
CA GLN A 164 20.18 41.05 13.48
C GLN A 164 20.16 42.18 12.42
N LYS A 165 19.12 43.03 12.49
CA LYS A 165 19.02 44.34 11.84
C LYS A 165 19.66 45.44 12.68
N THR A 166 20.39 46.34 12.03
CA THR A 166 20.99 47.55 12.60
C THR A 166 20.13 48.79 12.30
N THR A 167 19.81 49.57 13.34
CA THR A 167 19.36 50.98 13.33
C THR A 167 20.54 51.92 12.97
N VAL A 168 20.45 53.15 12.45
CA VAL A 168 19.73 54.42 12.75
C VAL A 168 20.08 55.41 11.58
N PRO A 169 19.72 56.73 11.51
CA PRO A 169 18.70 57.57 12.18
C PRO A 169 17.88 58.53 11.28
N GLN A 170 16.82 59.12 11.86
CA GLN A 170 15.96 60.18 11.30
C GLN A 170 16.54 61.60 11.51
N THR A 171 16.39 62.52 10.55
CA THR A 171 15.68 63.83 10.69
C THR A 171 15.79 64.69 9.42
N SER A 172 14.64 65.17 8.91
CA SER A 172 14.32 66.60 8.71
C SER A 172 13.13 66.79 7.75
N THR A 173 12.19 67.60 8.21
CA THR A 173 11.00 68.13 7.52
C THR A 173 11.32 69.41 6.75
N HIS A 174 10.79 69.59 5.53
CA HIS A 174 10.30 70.89 5.02
C HIS A 174 9.35 70.72 3.81
N ALA A 175 8.52 71.75 3.60
CA ALA A 175 7.19 71.78 2.98
C ALA A 175 7.12 72.01 1.45
N LYS A 176 5.95 71.64 0.87
CA LYS A 176 5.12 72.23 -0.25
C LYS A 176 5.86 72.90 -1.44
N ASP A 177 5.55 72.67 -2.73
CA ASP A 177 4.26 72.58 -3.44
C ASP A 177 4.45 72.05 -4.89
N ALA A 178 3.33 71.61 -5.49
CA ALA A 178 2.95 71.58 -6.92
C ALA A 178 3.23 70.34 -7.83
N LYS A 179 2.11 69.68 -8.20
CA LYS A 179 1.68 69.04 -9.48
C LYS A 179 2.68 68.12 -10.22
N THR A 180 2.35 66.88 -10.62
CA THR A 180 1.29 66.51 -11.59
C THR A 180 1.15 64.97 -11.66
N SER A 181 -0.10 64.49 -11.82
CA SER A 181 -0.60 63.31 -12.56
C SER A 181 0.14 61.95 -12.61
N GLU A 182 -0.66 60.93 -12.27
CA GLU A 182 -0.80 59.59 -12.87
C GLU A 182 -0.22 58.33 -12.19
N THR A 183 -1.15 57.39 -11.96
CA THR A 183 -1.08 55.95 -11.65
C THR A 183 -0.49 55.49 -10.30
N PRO A 184 -1.29 54.86 -9.40
CA PRO A 184 -0.77 54.21 -8.21
C PRO A 184 -0.31 52.78 -8.52
N GLU A 185 1.01 52.61 -8.52
CA GLU A 185 1.70 51.33 -8.38
C GLU A 185 1.54 50.87 -6.92
N PHE A 186 0.78 49.79 -6.70
CA PHE A 186 0.60 49.20 -5.38
C PHE A 186 1.89 48.47 -4.96
N ALA A 187 2.53 48.97 -3.92
CA ALA A 187 3.63 48.33 -3.23
C ALA A 187 3.18 47.02 -2.57
N LEU A 188 3.98 45.95 -2.74
CA LEU A 188 3.81 44.68 -2.04
C LEU A 188 3.92 44.89 -0.52
N GLY A 189 2.77 44.80 0.15
CA GLY A 189 2.69 44.59 1.58
C GLY A 189 3.14 43.17 1.95
N SER A 190 3.71 43.06 3.14
CA SER A 190 3.99 41.84 3.88
C SER A 190 2.86 40.82 3.74
N VAL A 191 3.22 39.58 3.42
CA VAL A 191 2.32 38.42 3.43
C VAL A 191 1.89 38.16 4.86
N GLU A 192 0.81 38.84 5.28
CA GLU A 192 -0.09 38.33 6.30
C GLU A 192 -0.82 37.13 5.68
N ASP A 193 -0.89 36.01 6.41
CA ASP A 193 -1.63 34.81 6.00
C ASP A 193 -3.06 35.19 5.60
N THR A 194 -3.28 35.25 4.29
CA THR A 194 -4.52 35.75 3.71
C THR A 194 -5.51 34.60 3.70
N HIS A 195 -6.18 34.36 4.84
CA HIS A 195 -7.21 33.35 4.95
C HIS A 195 -8.48 33.80 4.23
N ILE A 196 -8.69 33.28 3.02
CA ILE A 196 -9.93 33.48 2.26
C ILE A 196 -11.00 32.52 2.79
N HIS A 197 -12.08 33.07 3.35
CA HIS A 197 -13.25 32.29 3.73
C HIS A 197 -14.06 31.96 2.47
N VAL A 198 -14.00 30.70 2.04
CA VAL A 198 -14.73 30.20 0.87
C VAL A 198 -15.97 29.44 1.34
N ASP A 199 -17.15 29.75 0.79
CA ASP A 199 -18.38 28.98 1.04
C ASP A 199 -18.16 27.53 0.59
N ILE A 200 -18.46 26.59 1.48
CA ILE A 200 -18.34 25.15 1.25
C ILE A 200 -19.13 24.71 0.00
N ARG A 201 -20.27 25.34 -0.27
CA ARG A 201 -21.09 25.04 -1.46
C ARG A 201 -20.36 25.37 -2.76
N LEU A 202 -19.52 26.40 -2.76
CA LEU A 202 -18.72 26.78 -3.93
C LEU A 202 -17.63 25.76 -4.22
N LEU A 203 -16.97 25.24 -3.17
CA LEU A 203 -15.99 24.15 -3.31
C LEU A 203 -16.65 22.87 -3.83
N ASP A 204 -17.84 22.51 -3.32
CA ASP A 204 -18.60 21.35 -3.83
C ASP A 204 -19.05 21.55 -5.28
N GLN A 205 -19.42 22.77 -5.69
CA GLN A 205 -19.72 23.09 -7.08
C GLN A 205 -18.49 23.01 -7.99
N LEU A 206 -17.34 23.56 -7.55
CA LEU A 206 -16.07 23.44 -8.25
C LEU A 206 -15.70 21.98 -8.46
N MET A 207 -15.86 21.13 -7.44
CA MET A 207 -15.61 19.70 -7.54
C MET A 207 -16.50 19.00 -8.56
N ASN A 208 -17.79 19.32 -8.58
CA ASN A 208 -18.71 18.78 -9.58
C ASN A 208 -18.32 19.24 -11.00
N LEU A 209 -17.98 20.52 -11.17
CA LEU A 209 -17.52 21.07 -12.45
C LEU A 209 -16.18 20.45 -12.89
N THR A 210 -15.24 20.22 -11.98
CA THR A 210 -14.00 19.50 -12.24
C THR A 210 -14.30 18.06 -12.64
N GLY A 211 -15.26 17.39 -12.00
CA GLY A 211 -15.72 16.06 -12.40
C GLY A 211 -16.29 16.04 -13.82
N GLU A 212 -17.18 16.98 -14.15
CA GLU A 212 -17.73 17.14 -15.50
C GLU A 212 -16.64 17.52 -16.54
N LEU A 213 -15.63 18.29 -16.12
CA LEU A 213 -14.48 18.64 -16.95
C LEU A 213 -13.59 17.43 -17.22
N VAL A 214 -13.38 16.56 -16.24
CA VAL A 214 -12.67 15.28 -16.41
C VAL A 214 -13.44 14.38 -17.37
N LEU A 215 -14.77 14.29 -17.25
CA LEU A 215 -15.61 13.54 -18.19
C LEU A 215 -15.51 14.11 -19.61
N SER A 216 -15.62 15.43 -19.75
CA SER A 216 -15.48 16.14 -21.04
C SER A 216 -14.09 15.95 -21.64
N ARG A 217 -13.05 15.95 -20.79
CA ARG A 217 -11.67 15.66 -21.19
C ARG A 217 -11.55 14.24 -21.73
N ASN A 218 -12.12 13.25 -21.04
CA ASN A 218 -12.12 11.86 -21.50
C ASN A 218 -12.84 11.69 -22.85
N GLN A 219 -13.95 12.41 -23.06
CA GLN A 219 -14.64 12.45 -24.36
C GLN A 219 -13.73 12.95 -25.48
N VAL A 220 -13.04 14.06 -25.26
CA VAL A 220 -12.14 14.66 -26.26
C VAL A 220 -10.96 13.75 -26.54
N VAL A 221 -10.39 13.11 -25.50
CA VAL A 221 -9.32 12.11 -25.67
C VAL A 221 -9.82 10.95 -26.53
N GLN A 222 -11.01 10.40 -26.24
CA GLN A 222 -11.61 9.33 -27.02
C GLN A 222 -11.81 9.73 -28.49
N PHE A 223 -12.37 10.91 -28.77
CA PHE A 223 -12.51 11.40 -30.16
C PHE A 223 -11.17 11.68 -30.83
N SER A 224 -10.13 12.08 -30.08
CA SER A 224 -8.79 12.32 -30.64
C SER A 224 -8.08 11.07 -31.12
N THR A 225 -8.44 9.89 -30.59
CA THR A 225 -7.90 8.62 -31.09
C THR A 225 -8.42 8.31 -32.50
N ALA A 226 -9.69 8.64 -32.79
CA ALA A 226 -10.33 8.44 -34.08
C ALA A 226 -9.93 9.47 -35.16
N ILE A 227 -9.27 10.57 -34.78
CA ILE A 227 -8.86 11.64 -35.69
C ILE A 227 -7.34 11.55 -35.93
N GLU A 228 -6.93 11.35 -37.17
CA GLU A 228 -5.52 11.32 -37.61
C GLU A 228 -4.92 12.74 -37.75
N ASP A 229 -5.08 13.61 -36.75
CA ASP A 229 -4.49 14.95 -36.74
C ASP A 229 -3.50 15.08 -35.58
N ARG A 230 -2.21 15.23 -35.92
CA ARG A 230 -1.11 15.38 -34.97
C ARG A 230 -1.26 16.63 -34.09
N ASN A 231 -1.75 17.74 -34.64
CA ASN A 231 -1.95 18.98 -33.88
C ASN A 231 -3.11 18.83 -32.90
N PHE A 232 -4.19 18.16 -33.32
CA PHE A 232 -5.33 17.89 -32.45
C PHE A 232 -4.94 16.99 -31.26
N ARG A 233 -4.14 15.95 -31.50
CA ARG A 233 -3.61 15.08 -30.44
C ARG A 233 -2.72 15.85 -29.45
N ALA A 234 -1.83 16.72 -29.95
CA ALA A 234 -0.97 17.54 -29.09
C ALA A 234 -1.77 18.53 -28.21
N VAL A 235 -2.80 19.18 -28.76
CA VAL A 235 -3.68 20.08 -27.99
C VAL A 235 -4.49 19.30 -26.95
N THR A 236 -4.95 18.10 -27.29
CA THR A 236 -5.70 17.21 -26.38
C THR A 236 -4.81 16.73 -25.22
N GLN A 237 -3.56 16.36 -25.48
CA GLN A 237 -2.59 16.02 -24.43
C GLN A 237 -2.32 17.21 -23.50
N ARG A 238 -2.16 18.43 -24.04
CA ARG A 238 -1.99 19.63 -23.23
C ARG A 238 -3.22 19.92 -22.36
N MET A 239 -4.42 19.73 -22.91
CA MET A 239 -5.67 19.85 -22.15
C MET A 239 -5.71 18.84 -21.00
N ASN A 240 -5.29 17.58 -21.23
CA ASN A 240 -5.20 16.56 -20.18
C ASN A 240 -4.33 17.01 -19.00
N THR A 241 -3.15 17.56 -19.28
CA THR A 241 -2.24 18.06 -18.23
C THR A 241 -2.88 19.19 -17.44
N VAL A 242 -3.44 20.20 -18.12
CA VAL A 242 -4.07 21.37 -17.46
C VAL A 242 -5.28 20.96 -16.62
N VAL A 243 -6.12 20.05 -17.13
CA VAL A 243 -7.29 19.55 -16.38
C VAL A 243 -6.85 18.78 -15.13
N SER A 244 -5.77 17.99 -15.23
CA SER A 244 -5.22 17.24 -14.09
C SER A 244 -4.62 18.17 -13.02
N GLU A 245 -3.86 19.18 -13.44
CA GLU A 245 -3.33 20.22 -12.53
C GLU A 245 -4.45 21.00 -11.84
N LEU A 246 -5.48 21.39 -12.58
CA LEU A 246 -6.64 22.09 -12.01
C LEU A 246 -7.35 21.21 -10.99
N GLN A 247 -7.54 19.92 -11.30
CA GLN A 247 -8.12 18.98 -10.36
C GLN A 247 -7.29 18.88 -9.07
N GLU A 248 -5.97 18.74 -9.16
CA GLU A 248 -5.10 18.66 -7.98
C GLU A 248 -5.22 19.91 -7.09
N ILE A 249 -5.25 21.10 -7.68
CA ILE A 249 -5.40 22.37 -6.96
C ILE A 249 -6.78 22.45 -6.28
N VAL A 250 -7.86 22.09 -6.99
CA VAL A 250 -9.21 22.08 -6.42
C VAL A 250 -9.31 21.05 -5.28
N MET A 251 -8.64 19.89 -5.41
CA MET A 251 -8.55 18.92 -4.31
C MET A 251 -7.82 19.49 -3.10
N LYS A 252 -6.62 20.06 -3.28
CA LYS A 252 -5.83 20.67 -2.19
C LYS A 252 -6.61 21.77 -1.45
N THR A 253 -7.33 22.63 -2.18
CA THR A 253 -8.16 23.69 -1.57
C THR A 253 -9.35 23.15 -0.77
N ARG A 254 -9.78 21.91 -1.01
CA ARG A 254 -10.86 21.24 -0.25
C ARG A 254 -10.34 20.45 0.96
N MET A 255 -9.05 20.11 0.98
CA MET A 255 -8.47 19.33 2.06
C MET A 255 -8.53 20.08 3.39
N ARG A 256 -8.62 19.31 4.47
CA ARG A 256 -8.60 19.85 5.84
C ARG A 256 -7.62 19.04 6.68
N PRO A 257 -6.92 19.67 7.63
CA PRO A 257 -6.02 18.96 8.53
C PRO A 257 -6.80 17.99 9.44
N MET A 258 -6.18 16.85 9.76
CA MET A 258 -6.74 15.83 10.64
C MET A 258 -6.82 16.25 12.12
N LYS A 259 -6.30 17.43 12.50
CA LYS A 259 -6.28 17.98 13.86
C LYS A 259 -7.60 17.83 14.62
N LYS A 260 -8.75 18.09 13.98
CA LYS A 260 -10.07 17.94 14.63
C LYS A 260 -10.43 16.49 14.99
N VAL A 261 -9.97 15.52 14.20
CA VAL A 261 -10.21 14.08 14.48
C VAL A 261 -9.31 13.64 15.64
N PHE A 262 -8.03 14.01 15.55
CA PHE A 262 -7.03 13.74 16.58
C PHE A 262 -7.41 14.38 17.92
N GLY A 263 -8.14 15.49 17.87
CA GLY A 263 -8.61 16.22 19.03
C GLY A 263 -9.43 15.38 20.02
N SER A 264 -10.15 14.37 19.53
CA SER A 264 -11.01 13.56 20.40
C SER A 264 -10.26 12.46 21.19
N PHE A 265 -9.04 12.09 20.79
CA PHE A 265 -8.37 10.92 21.36
C PHE A 265 -7.77 11.10 22.76
N PRO A 266 -7.13 12.24 23.13
CA PRO A 266 -6.56 12.40 24.47
C PRO A 266 -7.58 12.16 25.58
N ARG A 267 -8.79 12.70 25.41
CA ARG A 267 -9.88 12.53 26.35
C ARG A 267 -10.41 11.09 26.37
N LEU A 268 -10.63 10.48 25.20
CA LEU A 268 -11.04 9.08 25.09
C LEU A 268 -10.07 8.13 25.80
N VAL A 269 -8.76 8.31 25.56
CA VAL A 269 -7.70 7.48 26.15
C VAL A 269 -7.69 7.64 27.67
N ARG A 270 -7.82 8.86 28.19
CA ARG A 270 -7.90 9.14 29.62
C ARG A 270 -9.11 8.46 30.27
N ASP A 271 -10.30 8.68 29.74
CA ASP A 271 -11.55 8.16 30.34
C ASP A 271 -11.53 6.63 30.40
N MET A 272 -11.01 5.99 29.35
CA MET A 272 -10.86 4.53 29.30
C MET A 272 -9.71 4.01 30.17
N SER A 273 -8.58 4.71 30.20
CA SER A 273 -7.44 4.41 31.07
C SER A 273 -7.90 4.34 32.54
N LYS A 274 -8.70 5.32 32.99
CA LYS A 274 -9.30 5.33 34.33
C LYS A 274 -10.31 4.21 34.53
N MET A 275 -11.21 3.98 33.56
CA MET A 275 -12.24 2.95 33.65
C MET A 275 -11.65 1.53 33.78
N HIS A 276 -10.54 1.26 33.09
CA HIS A 276 -9.90 -0.05 33.07
C HIS A 276 -8.70 -0.17 34.03
N GLY A 277 -8.31 0.92 34.71
CA GLY A 277 -7.16 0.95 35.61
C GLY A 277 -5.81 0.69 34.91
N LYS A 278 -5.67 1.14 33.66
CA LYS A 278 -4.46 0.96 32.83
C LYS A 278 -3.79 2.31 32.62
N ASP A 279 -2.50 2.44 32.88
CA ASP A 279 -1.77 3.70 32.62
C ASP A 279 -1.28 3.74 31.16
N VAL A 280 -1.61 4.80 30.41
CA VAL A 280 -1.39 4.87 28.96
C VAL A 280 -0.91 6.25 28.53
N HIS A 281 0.20 6.29 27.81
CA HIS A 281 0.73 7.45 27.13
C HIS A 281 0.32 7.47 25.66
N LEU A 282 -0.30 8.57 25.22
CA LEU A 282 -0.75 8.76 23.83
C LEU A 282 0.24 9.64 23.06
N ILE A 283 0.79 9.11 21.97
CA ILE A 283 1.64 9.82 21.02
C ILE A 283 0.85 10.09 19.74
N MET A 284 0.86 11.33 19.26
CA MET A 284 0.15 11.74 18.05
C MET A 284 1.08 12.49 17.09
N GLU A 285 1.34 11.91 15.93
CA GLU A 285 2.18 12.49 14.87
C GLU A 285 1.36 12.76 13.61
N GLY A 286 1.67 13.83 12.89
CA GLY A 286 1.00 14.13 11.63
C GLY A 286 -0.41 14.72 11.76
N GLN A 287 -0.68 15.48 12.83
CA GLN A 287 -1.99 16.15 13.03
C GLN A 287 -2.34 17.16 11.92
N ASN A 288 -1.32 17.68 11.22
CA ASN A 288 -1.47 18.60 10.09
C ASN A 288 -1.67 17.88 8.75
N THR A 289 -1.61 16.55 8.72
CA THR A 289 -1.86 15.77 7.52
C THR A 289 -3.26 16.07 7.00
N GLU A 290 -3.33 16.36 5.71
CA GLU A 290 -4.51 16.89 5.06
C GLU A 290 -5.35 15.77 4.42
N LEU A 291 -6.68 15.83 4.59
CA LEU A 291 -7.64 14.86 4.06
C LEU A 291 -8.98 15.53 3.70
N ASP A 292 -9.72 14.96 2.74
CA ASP A 292 -11.04 15.48 2.33
C ASP A 292 -12.04 15.52 3.49
N ARG A 293 -12.93 16.52 3.53
CA ARG A 293 -13.96 16.66 4.58
C ARG A 293 -14.86 15.42 4.72
N THR A 294 -15.22 14.78 3.61
CA THR A 294 -16.09 13.59 3.61
C THR A 294 -15.35 12.40 4.19
N LEU A 295 -14.09 12.23 3.76
CA LEU A 295 -13.20 11.18 4.25
C LEU A 295 -12.86 11.38 5.73
N LEU A 296 -12.55 12.60 6.18
CA LEU A 296 -12.34 12.93 7.59
C LEU A 296 -13.50 12.52 8.50
N LYS A 297 -14.74 12.80 8.07
CA LYS A 297 -15.94 12.37 8.81
C LYS A 297 -16.08 10.86 8.83
N GLY A 298 -15.76 10.18 7.72
CA GLY A 298 -15.85 8.73 7.61
C GLY A 298 -14.77 7.97 8.38
N VAL A 299 -13.59 8.57 8.57
CA VAL A 299 -12.42 7.96 9.23
C VAL A 299 -12.48 8.07 10.76
N LYS A 300 -13.18 9.06 11.31
CA LYS A 300 -13.29 9.28 12.76
C LYS A 300 -13.75 8.02 13.51
N ASP A 301 -14.88 7.44 13.11
CA ASP A 301 -15.47 6.28 13.81
C ASP A 301 -14.57 5.03 13.76
N PRO A 302 -13.99 4.63 12.59
CA PRO A 302 -12.97 3.60 12.50
C PRO A 302 -11.80 3.80 13.49
N LEU A 303 -11.19 4.99 13.52
CA LEU A 303 -10.04 5.26 14.36
C LEU A 303 -10.39 5.23 15.86
N THR A 304 -11.53 5.82 16.25
CA THR A 304 -12.05 5.74 17.62
C THR A 304 -12.20 4.29 18.08
N HIS A 305 -12.67 3.41 17.19
CA HIS A 305 -12.81 2.01 17.52
C HIS A 305 -11.46 1.28 17.63
N LEU A 306 -10.50 1.55 16.73
CA LEU A 306 -9.16 0.95 16.82
C LEU A 306 -8.45 1.33 18.12
N VAL A 307 -8.49 2.61 18.51
CA VAL A 307 -7.90 3.10 19.76
C VAL A 307 -8.59 2.47 20.97
N ARG A 308 -9.93 2.35 20.94
CA ARG A 308 -10.68 1.65 21.99
C ARG A 308 -10.25 0.18 22.11
N ASN A 309 -10.10 -0.54 21.01
CA ASN A 309 -9.71 -1.94 21.05
C ASN A 309 -8.29 -2.15 21.60
N ALA A 310 -7.37 -1.23 21.28
CA ALA A 310 -6.06 -1.21 21.90
C ALA A 310 -6.17 -1.04 23.42
N LEU A 311 -7.04 -0.16 23.91
CA LEU A 311 -7.25 0.08 25.35
C LEU A 311 -7.97 -1.07 26.06
N ASP A 312 -9.03 -1.63 25.47
CA ASP A 312 -9.85 -2.68 26.06
C ASP A 312 -9.08 -4.01 26.13
N HIS A 313 -8.51 -4.42 24.99
CA HIS A 313 -8.00 -5.78 24.78
C HIS A 313 -6.50 -5.82 24.46
N GLY A 314 -5.95 -4.80 23.79
CA GLY A 314 -4.54 -4.78 23.41
C GLY A 314 -3.61 -4.65 24.61
N ILE A 315 -3.81 -3.61 25.42
CA ILE A 315 -2.92 -3.24 26.54
C ILE A 315 -3.19 -4.09 27.77
N GLU A 316 -2.14 -4.66 28.35
CA GLU A 316 -2.21 -5.43 29.59
C GLU A 316 -2.25 -4.52 30.84
N SER A 317 -2.62 -5.05 32.01
CA SER A 317 -2.56 -4.28 33.26
C SER A 317 -1.12 -3.97 33.68
N PRO A 318 -0.87 -2.90 34.45
CA PRO A 318 0.49 -2.52 34.88
C PRO A 318 1.26 -3.66 35.58
N ASP A 319 0.55 -4.50 36.35
CA ASP A 319 1.12 -5.66 37.04
C ASP A 319 1.63 -6.72 36.04
N ILE A 320 0.84 -7.05 35.02
CA ILE A 320 1.22 -8.00 33.96
C ILE A 320 2.37 -7.44 33.13
N ARG A 321 2.34 -6.15 32.81
CA ARG A 321 3.41 -5.48 32.05
C ARG A 321 4.75 -5.56 32.76
N THR A 322 4.77 -5.30 34.07
CA THR A 322 5.99 -5.37 34.89
C THR A 322 6.52 -6.81 34.96
N GLN A 323 5.63 -7.82 35.04
CA GLN A 323 6.04 -9.24 35.00
C GLN A 323 6.65 -9.65 33.65
N LEU A 324 6.17 -9.06 32.55
CA LEU A 324 6.70 -9.28 31.20
C LEU A 324 7.93 -8.41 30.87
N GLY A 325 8.45 -7.64 31.83
CA GLY A 325 9.61 -6.76 31.64
C GLY A 325 9.32 -5.50 30.81
N LYS A 326 8.04 -5.14 30.64
CA LYS A 326 7.59 -3.97 29.88
C LYS A 326 7.39 -2.77 30.82
N PRO A 327 7.48 -1.52 30.32
CA PRO A 327 7.18 -0.33 31.11
C PRO A 327 5.75 -0.38 31.68
N ALA A 328 5.56 0.06 32.92
CA ALA A 328 4.26 0.05 33.58
C ALA A 328 3.21 0.89 32.84
N THR A 329 3.64 2.03 32.28
CA THR A 329 2.86 2.87 31.36
C THR A 329 2.93 2.29 29.95
N ALA A 330 1.77 2.02 29.34
CA ALA A 330 1.68 1.57 27.96
C ALA A 330 1.74 2.73 26.97
N THR A 331 2.09 2.45 25.72
CA THR A 331 2.16 3.47 24.66
C THR A 331 1.17 3.16 23.55
N ILE A 332 0.30 4.12 23.24
CA ILE A 332 -0.48 4.12 22.00
C ILE A 332 0.05 5.25 21.12
N SER A 333 0.39 4.93 19.87
CA SER A 333 0.78 5.94 18.88
C SER A 333 -0.21 5.99 17.72
N ILE A 334 -0.58 7.20 17.31
CA ILE A 334 -1.41 7.48 16.15
C ILE A 334 -0.59 8.37 15.21
N LYS A 335 -0.27 7.86 14.03
CA LYS A 335 0.52 8.58 13.02
C LYS A 335 -0.29 8.76 11.75
N ALA A 336 -0.23 9.93 11.13
CA ALA A 336 -0.84 10.16 9.81
C ALA A 336 0.16 10.83 8.86
N TYR A 337 0.33 10.28 7.66
CA TYR A 337 1.25 10.83 6.65
C TYR A 337 0.75 10.55 5.22
N HIS A 338 1.33 11.22 4.24
CA HIS A 338 1.04 10.99 2.81
C HIS A 338 2.08 10.02 2.25
N GLU A 339 1.63 8.96 1.57
CA GLU A 339 2.48 7.97 0.91
C GLU A 339 1.81 7.52 -0.40
N GLY A 340 2.51 7.60 -1.53
CA GLY A 340 2.02 7.07 -2.81
C GLY A 340 0.67 7.64 -3.29
N GLY A 341 0.36 8.90 -2.99
CA GLY A 341 -0.95 9.51 -3.35
C GLY A 341 -2.12 9.07 -2.45
N GLN A 342 -1.82 8.40 -1.34
CA GLN A 342 -2.76 7.99 -0.32
C GLN A 342 -2.42 8.66 1.03
N VAL A 343 -3.41 8.82 1.89
CA VAL A 343 -3.20 9.12 3.31
C VAL A 343 -3.11 7.82 4.07
N VAL A 344 -1.98 7.60 4.71
CA VAL A 344 -1.75 6.46 5.60
C VAL A 344 -1.96 6.91 7.04
N VAL A 345 -2.83 6.22 7.76
CA VAL A 345 -3.06 6.41 9.19
C VAL A 345 -2.68 5.12 9.91
N GLU A 346 -1.68 5.20 10.78
CA GLU A 346 -1.20 4.09 11.59
C GLU A 346 -1.67 4.26 13.02
N VAL A 347 -2.27 3.20 13.57
CA VAL A 347 -2.60 3.08 14.99
C VAL A 347 -1.79 1.93 15.54
N ALA A 348 -0.87 2.22 16.46
CA ALA A 348 0.01 1.21 17.05
C ALA A 348 -0.06 1.22 18.56
N ASP A 349 -0.05 0.04 19.17
CA ASP A 349 0.06 -0.17 20.61
C ASP A 349 1.25 -1.08 20.93
N ASP A 350 1.79 -0.95 22.13
CA ASP A 350 2.85 -1.82 22.66
C ASP A 350 2.28 -2.91 23.59
N GLY A 351 1.05 -3.36 23.33
CA GLY A 351 0.31 -4.30 24.16
C GLY A 351 0.70 -5.77 23.97
N SER A 352 -0.24 -6.65 24.24
CA SER A 352 -0.07 -8.11 24.18
C SER A 352 0.00 -8.67 22.75
N GLY A 353 -0.34 -7.87 21.75
CA GLY A 353 -0.50 -8.35 20.38
C GLY A 353 -1.75 -9.21 20.20
N ILE A 354 -1.98 -9.65 18.97
CA ILE A 354 -3.06 -10.56 18.61
C ILE A 354 -2.48 -11.97 18.49
N ASP A 355 -3.05 -12.89 19.24
CA ASP A 355 -2.69 -14.31 19.23
C ASP A 355 -3.33 -15.00 18.02
N VAL A 356 -2.52 -15.23 16.98
CA VAL A 356 -2.96 -15.84 15.70
C VAL A 356 -3.48 -17.26 15.92
N GLU A 357 -2.88 -18.02 16.84
CA GLU A 357 -3.30 -19.39 17.15
C GLU A 357 -4.68 -19.42 17.82
N LYS A 358 -4.98 -18.45 18.69
CA LYS A 358 -6.34 -18.31 19.25
C LYS A 358 -7.36 -17.92 18.18
N VAL A 359 -7.00 -17.05 17.25
CA VAL A 359 -7.86 -16.67 16.11
C VAL A 359 -8.14 -17.91 15.25
N LYS A 360 -7.11 -18.68 14.91
CA LYS A 360 -7.20 -19.94 14.17
C LYS A 360 -8.11 -20.95 14.86
N ALA A 361 -7.84 -21.24 16.14
CA ALA A 361 -8.61 -22.20 16.92
C ALA A 361 -10.08 -21.78 17.09
N LYS A 362 -10.36 -20.48 17.24
CA LYS A 362 -11.73 -19.95 17.31
C LYS A 362 -12.45 -20.04 15.96
N ALA A 363 -11.77 -19.70 14.86
CA ALA A 363 -12.35 -19.81 13.52
C ALA A 363 -12.72 -21.26 13.15
N ILE A 364 -11.91 -22.24 13.57
CA ILE A 364 -12.23 -23.67 13.40
C ILE A 364 -13.44 -24.06 14.26
N ARG A 365 -13.48 -23.61 15.53
CA ARG A 365 -14.58 -23.92 16.46
C ARG A 365 -15.92 -23.36 16.00
N GLU A 366 -15.92 -22.15 15.44
CA GLU A 366 -17.10 -21.49 14.88
C GLU A 366 -17.43 -21.97 13.45
N GLN A 367 -16.72 -22.99 12.94
CA GLN A 367 -16.91 -23.58 11.61
C GLN A 367 -16.77 -22.55 10.46
N LEU A 368 -15.96 -21.50 10.67
CA LEU A 368 -15.70 -20.48 9.66
C LEU A 368 -14.65 -20.91 8.63
N ILE A 369 -13.76 -21.80 9.05
CA ILE A 369 -12.72 -22.46 8.25
C ILE A 369 -12.59 -23.92 8.73
N SER A 370 -12.24 -24.83 7.83
CA SER A 370 -11.90 -26.21 8.20
C SER A 370 -10.48 -26.29 8.79
N PRO A 371 -10.16 -27.34 9.58
CA PRO A 371 -8.81 -27.54 10.10
C PRO A 371 -7.74 -27.60 8.99
N GLN A 372 -8.07 -28.22 7.86
CA GLN A 372 -7.18 -28.32 6.70
C GLN A 372 -6.94 -26.95 6.04
N GLN A 373 -8.00 -26.17 5.82
CA GLN A 373 -7.87 -24.79 5.31
C GLN A 373 -7.05 -23.90 6.25
N ALA A 374 -7.14 -24.13 7.57
CA ALA A 374 -6.43 -23.34 8.56
C ALA A 374 -4.91 -23.61 8.59
N GLU A 375 -4.45 -24.76 8.07
CA GLU A 375 -3.03 -25.09 7.92
C GLU A 375 -2.41 -24.47 6.66
N GLU A 376 -3.19 -24.33 5.59
CA GLU A 376 -2.76 -23.73 4.31
C GLU A 376 -2.79 -22.19 4.30
N MET A 377 -3.43 -21.56 5.28
CA MET A 377 -3.57 -20.10 5.33
C MET A 377 -2.36 -19.41 5.95
N SER A 378 -1.83 -18.40 5.25
CA SER A 378 -0.83 -17.48 5.82
C SER A 378 -1.35 -16.76 7.08
N GLU A 379 -0.43 -16.35 7.97
CA GLU A 379 -0.78 -15.58 9.18
C GLU A 379 -1.62 -14.33 8.86
N ARG A 380 -1.32 -13.65 7.75
CA ARG A 380 -2.06 -12.47 7.29
C ARG A 380 -3.53 -12.81 6.99
N ASN A 381 -3.77 -13.95 6.34
CA ASN A 381 -5.13 -14.39 6.02
C ASN A 381 -5.89 -14.83 7.27
N LEU A 382 -5.21 -15.47 8.22
CA LEU A 382 -5.81 -15.82 9.52
C LEU A 382 -6.21 -14.57 10.30
N LEU A 383 -5.35 -13.53 10.34
CA LEU A 383 -5.67 -12.25 10.97
C LEU A 383 -6.84 -11.52 10.29
N ASN A 384 -6.95 -11.62 8.96
CA ASN A 384 -8.07 -11.02 8.22
C ASN A 384 -9.44 -11.61 8.61
N LEU A 385 -9.49 -12.81 9.22
CA LEU A 385 -10.73 -13.39 9.72
C LEU A 385 -11.38 -12.54 10.83
N ILE A 386 -10.60 -11.70 11.52
CA ILE A 386 -11.08 -10.81 12.57
C ILE A 386 -12.11 -9.80 12.04
N PHE A 387 -12.08 -9.49 10.74
CA PHE A 387 -13.03 -8.59 10.10
C PHE A 387 -14.34 -9.26 9.69
N ARG A 388 -14.52 -10.58 9.92
CA ARG A 388 -15.77 -11.26 9.56
C ARG A 388 -16.92 -10.86 10.50
N PRO A 389 -18.15 -10.71 9.97
CA PRO A 389 -19.31 -10.38 10.79
C PRO A 389 -19.50 -11.38 11.93
N GLY A 390 -19.62 -10.88 13.16
CA GLY A 390 -19.83 -11.71 14.35
C GLY A 390 -18.58 -12.39 14.92
N PHE A 391 -17.42 -12.25 14.27
CA PHE A 391 -16.16 -12.75 14.82
C PHE A 391 -15.61 -11.78 15.87
N SER A 392 -15.44 -12.25 17.10
CA SER A 392 -14.77 -11.51 18.17
C SER A 392 -13.93 -12.50 18.96
N THR A 393 -12.73 -12.14 19.40
CA THR A 393 -11.88 -13.02 20.21
C THR A 393 -12.27 -13.04 21.69
N ALA A 394 -13.19 -12.18 22.13
CA ALA A 394 -13.61 -12.12 23.54
C ALA A 394 -14.42 -13.36 23.97
N GLU A 395 -14.11 -13.90 25.16
CA GLU A 395 -14.83 -15.03 25.77
C GLU A 395 -16.15 -14.62 26.46
N ALA A 396 -16.34 -13.32 26.72
CA ALA A 396 -17.56 -12.76 27.30
C ALA A 396 -18.00 -11.49 26.55
N VAL A 397 -19.31 -11.34 26.37
CA VAL A 397 -19.91 -10.09 25.86
C VAL A 397 -19.80 -9.04 26.96
N THR A 398 -18.87 -8.08 26.82
CA THR A 398 -18.77 -6.96 27.75
C THR A 398 -20.02 -6.07 27.62
N SER A 399 -20.67 -5.83 28.75
CA SER A 399 -21.99 -5.17 28.85
C SER A 399 -22.01 -3.68 28.49
N ILE A 400 -20.93 -3.12 27.95
CA ILE A 400 -20.78 -1.69 27.64
C ILE A 400 -21.02 -1.39 26.15
N SER A 401 -21.03 -2.40 25.27
CA SER A 401 -21.35 -2.20 23.84
C SER A 401 -22.66 -2.89 23.45
N GLY A 402 -23.79 -2.25 23.79
CA GLY A 402 -25.14 -2.70 23.48
C GLY A 402 -25.53 -2.81 21.99
N ARG A 403 -24.57 -3.01 21.06
CA ARG A 403 -24.82 -3.28 19.63
C ARG A 403 -23.85 -4.23 18.93
N GLY A 404 -22.95 -4.93 19.64
CA GLY A 404 -22.06 -5.91 18.99
C GLY A 404 -21.17 -5.29 17.92
N VAL A 405 -20.31 -4.35 18.33
CA VAL A 405 -19.46 -3.56 17.42
C VAL A 405 -18.11 -4.27 17.31
N GLY A 406 -17.94 -5.10 16.28
CA GLY A 406 -16.68 -5.81 16.00
C GLY A 406 -15.80 -5.06 15.00
N MET A 407 -14.65 -5.66 14.68
CA MET A 407 -13.75 -5.15 13.62
C MET A 407 -14.42 -5.17 12.23
N ASP A 408 -15.49 -5.94 12.06
CA ASP A 408 -16.38 -5.93 10.90
C ASP A 408 -16.99 -4.56 10.59
N ILE A 409 -17.39 -3.80 11.62
CA ILE A 409 -17.93 -2.43 11.45
C ILE A 409 -16.83 -1.48 10.99
N VAL A 410 -15.61 -1.64 11.50
CA VAL A 410 -14.45 -0.85 11.07
C VAL A 410 -14.15 -1.12 9.59
N LYS A 411 -14.08 -2.39 9.19
CA LYS A 411 -13.87 -2.77 7.80
C LYS A 411 -14.95 -2.21 6.89
N LYS A 412 -16.24 -2.39 7.25
CA LYS A 412 -17.37 -1.86 6.49
C LYS A 412 -17.38 -0.33 6.38
N ASN A 413 -16.91 0.39 7.40
CA ASN A 413 -16.82 1.85 7.35
C ASN A 413 -15.62 2.31 6.50
N LEU A 414 -14.50 1.59 6.53
CA LEU A 414 -13.35 1.85 5.66
C LEU A 414 -13.66 1.53 4.18
N ASP A 415 -14.37 0.44 3.90
CA ASP A 415 -14.76 0.10 2.53
C ASP A 415 -15.70 1.16 1.92
N LYS A 416 -16.55 1.82 2.73
CA LYS A 416 -17.41 2.92 2.25
C LYS A 416 -16.62 4.14 1.77
N ILE A 417 -15.42 4.36 2.30
CA ILE A 417 -14.54 5.48 1.93
C ILE A 417 -13.43 5.05 0.98
N GLY A 418 -13.46 3.81 0.46
CA GLY A 418 -12.44 3.27 -0.44
C GLY A 418 -11.10 3.00 0.25
N GLY A 419 -11.09 2.84 1.57
CA GLY A 419 -9.89 2.60 2.36
C GLY A 419 -9.54 1.12 2.50
N ILE A 420 -8.24 0.82 2.59
CA ILE A 420 -7.69 -0.50 2.85
C ILE A 420 -7.16 -0.53 4.29
N ILE A 421 -7.25 -1.69 4.96
CA ILE A 421 -6.74 -1.90 6.31
C ILE A 421 -5.80 -3.11 6.32
N ASP A 422 -4.66 -2.96 6.98
CA ASP A 422 -3.66 -4.00 7.17
C ASP A 422 -3.30 -4.09 8.65
N ILE A 423 -3.12 -5.31 9.16
CA ILE A 423 -2.75 -5.58 10.56
C ILE A 423 -1.37 -6.25 10.57
N HIS A 424 -0.46 -5.68 11.35
CA HIS A 424 0.81 -6.29 11.72
C HIS A 424 0.84 -6.46 13.23
N THR A 425 1.10 -7.66 13.72
CA THR A 425 1.07 -7.93 15.16
C THR A 425 2.15 -8.91 15.53
N LYS A 426 2.68 -8.77 16.74
CA LYS A 426 3.64 -9.71 17.32
C LYS A 426 3.24 -9.98 18.77
N PRO A 427 3.14 -11.26 19.18
CA PRO A 427 2.83 -11.60 20.57
C PRO A 427 3.75 -10.87 21.55
N HIS A 428 3.14 -10.26 22.56
CA HIS A 428 3.77 -9.47 23.63
C HIS A 428 4.54 -8.21 23.20
N GLN A 429 4.58 -7.89 21.90
CA GLN A 429 5.21 -6.67 21.37
C GLN A 429 4.20 -5.64 20.85
N GLY A 430 2.93 -6.03 20.74
CA GLY A 430 1.83 -5.14 20.41
C GLY A 430 1.31 -5.32 18.98
N THR A 431 0.48 -4.38 18.54
CA THR A 431 -0.20 -4.42 17.25
C THR A 431 -0.05 -3.07 16.54
N VAL A 432 0.19 -3.13 15.23
CA VAL A 432 0.22 -1.98 14.32
C VAL A 432 -0.85 -2.18 13.26
N ILE A 433 -1.82 -1.28 13.22
CA ILE A 433 -2.90 -1.29 12.24
C ILE A 433 -2.69 -0.11 11.29
N LYS A 434 -2.50 -0.41 10.01
CA LYS A 434 -2.32 0.60 8.96
C LYS A 434 -3.59 0.73 8.14
N ILE A 435 -4.11 1.95 8.04
CA ILE A 435 -5.25 2.30 7.20
C ILE A 435 -4.73 3.16 6.05
N ARG A 436 -5.02 2.77 4.82
CA ARG A 436 -4.65 3.51 3.60
C ARG A 436 -5.91 4.05 2.95
N ILE A 437 -6.00 5.38 2.81
CA ILE A 437 -7.17 6.09 2.28
C ILE A 437 -6.77 6.88 1.03
N PRO A 438 -7.49 6.75 -0.10
CA PRO A 438 -7.19 7.53 -1.30
C PRO A 438 -7.48 9.03 -1.10
N ILE A 439 -6.64 9.91 -1.67
CA ILE A 439 -6.79 11.37 -1.57
C ILE A 439 -7.83 11.92 -2.57
N THR A 440 -8.23 11.16 -3.59
CA THR A 440 -9.00 11.64 -4.74
C THR A 440 -10.53 11.43 -4.63
N LEU A 441 -11.32 12.21 -5.40
CA LEU A 441 -12.58 11.70 -5.95
C LEU A 441 -12.25 10.37 -6.62
N ALA A 442 -12.97 9.29 -6.32
CA ALA A 442 -12.63 7.95 -6.79
C ALA A 442 -12.60 7.86 -8.33
N ILE A 443 -11.48 8.26 -8.93
CA ILE A 443 -11.13 8.06 -10.32
C ILE A 443 -10.25 6.83 -10.32
N ILE A 444 -10.69 5.80 -11.02
CA ILE A 444 -9.95 4.55 -11.11
C ILE A 444 -9.72 4.21 -12.58
N PRO A 445 -8.55 3.68 -12.94
CA PRO A 445 -8.34 3.12 -14.26
C PRO A 445 -9.10 1.79 -14.38
N VAL A 446 -9.85 1.64 -15.47
CA VAL A 446 -10.63 0.44 -15.76
C VAL A 446 -10.38 -0.05 -17.17
N LEU A 447 -10.48 -1.36 -17.35
CA LEU A 447 -10.65 -1.98 -18.65
C LEU A 447 -12.14 -1.98 -19.01
N MET A 448 -12.48 -1.43 -20.17
CA MET A 448 -13.84 -1.53 -20.70
C MET A 448 -14.07 -2.90 -21.32
N ILE A 449 -15.20 -3.51 -20.99
CA ILE A 449 -15.61 -4.81 -21.56
C ILE A 449 -17.08 -4.75 -21.97
N SER A 450 -17.49 -5.61 -22.89
CA SER A 450 -18.89 -5.74 -23.29
C SER A 450 -19.42 -7.16 -23.10
N SER A 451 -20.71 -7.24 -22.78
CA SER A 451 -21.48 -8.47 -22.84
C SER A 451 -22.91 -8.18 -23.31
N GLY A 452 -23.29 -8.78 -24.43
CA GLY A 452 -24.49 -8.47 -25.18
C GLY A 452 -24.50 -7.00 -25.63
N ALA A 453 -25.58 -6.29 -25.31
CA ALA A 453 -25.72 -4.86 -25.61
C ALA A 453 -25.18 -3.95 -24.49
N HIS A 454 -24.58 -4.52 -23.45
CA HIS A 454 -24.20 -3.79 -22.23
C HIS A 454 -22.67 -3.66 -22.12
N ARG A 455 -22.24 -2.51 -21.58
CA ARG A 455 -20.84 -2.23 -21.27
C ARG A 455 -20.60 -2.27 -19.77
N PHE A 456 -19.48 -2.83 -19.38
CA PHE A 456 -19.02 -2.94 -18.00
C PHE A 456 -17.57 -2.46 -17.90
N ALA A 457 -17.17 -2.11 -16.69
CA ALA A 457 -15.83 -1.67 -16.37
C ALA A 457 -15.21 -2.61 -15.34
N ILE A 458 -13.98 -3.06 -15.58
CA ILE A 458 -13.21 -3.87 -14.63
C ILE A 458 -12.05 -3.01 -14.11
N PRO A 459 -11.88 -2.83 -12.79
CA PRO A 459 -10.71 -2.17 -12.23
C PRO A 459 -9.41 -2.83 -12.70
N GLN A 460 -8.48 -2.05 -13.24
CA GLN A 460 -7.21 -2.59 -13.75
C GLN A 460 -6.38 -3.29 -12.67
N MET A 461 -6.52 -2.88 -11.41
CA MET A 461 -5.85 -3.52 -10.28
C MET A 461 -6.21 -4.99 -10.09
N ASN A 462 -7.33 -5.45 -10.67
CA ASN A 462 -7.74 -6.84 -10.65
C ASN A 462 -7.40 -7.58 -11.95
N LEU A 463 -6.87 -6.90 -12.96
CA LEU A 463 -6.54 -7.46 -14.27
C LEU A 463 -5.11 -7.98 -14.26
N GLU A 464 -4.91 -9.26 -14.55
CA GLU A 464 -3.58 -9.86 -14.72
C GLU A 464 -3.19 -9.95 -16.19
N GLU A 465 -4.06 -10.49 -17.04
CA GLU A 465 -3.77 -10.77 -18.44
C GLU A 465 -5.05 -10.78 -19.28
N LEU A 466 -4.91 -10.57 -20.59
CA LEU A 466 -5.98 -10.69 -21.57
C LEU A 466 -5.66 -11.81 -22.54
N LEU A 467 -6.57 -12.77 -22.68
CA LEU A 467 -6.41 -13.92 -23.56
C LEU A 467 -7.48 -13.88 -24.65
N MET A 468 -7.10 -14.31 -25.84
CA MET A 468 -8.01 -14.54 -26.95
C MET A 468 -7.88 -16.00 -27.38
N ILE A 469 -8.91 -16.79 -27.18
CA ILE A 469 -8.94 -18.21 -27.53
C ILE A 469 -9.63 -18.33 -28.90
N GLN A 470 -8.91 -18.80 -29.91
CA GLN A 470 -9.50 -19.08 -31.22
C GLN A 470 -10.33 -20.36 -31.14
N ALA A 471 -11.62 -20.28 -31.47
CA ALA A 471 -12.51 -21.44 -31.49
C ALA A 471 -12.36 -22.17 -32.83
N ASP A 472 -11.32 -22.99 -32.98
CA ASP A 472 -11.16 -23.77 -34.20
C ASP A 472 -12.18 -24.92 -34.25
N ALA A 473 -13.06 -24.91 -35.26
CA ALA A 473 -14.31 -25.68 -35.28
C ALA A 473 -14.16 -27.22 -35.42
N LYS A 474 -12.92 -27.74 -35.37
CA LYS A 474 -12.64 -29.19 -35.48
C LYS A 474 -11.98 -29.81 -34.26
N GLU A 475 -11.42 -29.01 -33.36
CA GLU A 475 -10.86 -29.46 -32.09
C GLU A 475 -11.15 -28.37 -31.06
N GLN A 476 -12.02 -28.60 -30.09
CA GLN A 476 -12.19 -27.74 -28.91
C GLN A 476 -10.92 -27.79 -28.03
N LYS A 477 -9.76 -27.40 -28.59
CA LYS A 477 -8.49 -27.31 -27.87
C LYS A 477 -8.46 -25.96 -27.17
N GLY A 478 -8.84 -25.95 -25.90
CA GLY A 478 -8.61 -24.80 -25.04
C GLY A 478 -9.49 -24.82 -23.78
N ILE A 479 -10.81 -24.92 -23.95
CA ILE A 479 -11.76 -24.90 -22.84
C ILE A 479 -12.24 -26.33 -22.55
N GLU A 480 -11.79 -26.88 -21.43
CA GLU A 480 -12.18 -28.19 -20.91
C GLU A 480 -13.28 -28.03 -19.86
N GLU A 481 -14.10 -29.06 -19.63
CA GLU A 481 -15.08 -29.06 -18.54
C GLU A 481 -14.62 -30.07 -17.48
N VAL A 482 -14.33 -29.57 -16.28
CA VAL A 482 -13.82 -30.35 -15.16
C VAL A 482 -14.79 -30.17 -13.98
N TYR A 483 -15.44 -31.27 -13.56
CA TYR A 483 -16.47 -31.27 -12.50
C TYR A 483 -17.62 -30.25 -12.69
N GLY A 484 -17.99 -29.95 -13.94
CA GLY A 484 -19.06 -28.99 -14.24
C GLY A 484 -18.62 -27.51 -14.22
N ALA A 485 -17.31 -27.25 -14.10
CA ALA A 485 -16.71 -25.95 -14.32
C ALA A 485 -15.94 -25.92 -15.64
N GLU A 486 -16.12 -24.88 -16.44
CA GLU A 486 -15.27 -24.62 -17.61
C GLU A 486 -13.88 -24.20 -17.12
N VAL A 487 -12.81 -24.76 -17.69
CA VAL A 487 -11.42 -24.46 -17.35
C VAL A 487 -10.59 -24.27 -18.62
N TYR A 488 -9.56 -23.44 -18.54
CA TYR A 488 -8.58 -23.23 -19.60
C TYR A 488 -7.19 -23.57 -19.09
N ARG A 489 -6.39 -24.31 -19.84
CA ARG A 489 -5.00 -24.58 -19.45
C ARG A 489 -4.11 -23.41 -19.85
N LEU A 490 -3.76 -22.55 -18.89
CA LEU A 490 -2.88 -21.41 -19.10
C LEU A 490 -1.50 -21.72 -18.54
N ARG A 491 -0.51 -21.91 -19.41
CA ARG A 491 0.90 -22.20 -19.04
C ARG A 491 1.00 -23.42 -18.09
N GLY A 492 0.25 -24.47 -18.41
CA GLY A 492 0.20 -25.71 -17.62
C GLY A 492 -0.84 -25.73 -16.50
N GLU A 493 -1.15 -24.58 -15.88
CA GLU A 493 -2.14 -24.47 -14.80
C GLU A 493 -3.58 -24.46 -15.31
N LEU A 494 -4.50 -25.07 -14.56
CA LEU A 494 -5.95 -24.98 -14.84
C LEU A 494 -6.51 -23.65 -14.33
N LEU A 495 -6.88 -22.78 -15.27
CA LEU A 495 -7.57 -21.51 -15.02
C LEU A 495 -9.09 -21.73 -15.09
N PRO A 496 -9.84 -21.62 -13.98
CA PRO A 496 -11.29 -21.72 -14.02
C PRO A 496 -11.90 -20.54 -14.80
N LEU A 497 -12.86 -20.82 -15.67
CA LEU A 497 -13.53 -19.84 -16.50
C LEU A 497 -14.96 -19.58 -16.01
N LEU A 498 -15.34 -18.31 -16.01
CA LEU A 498 -16.69 -17.85 -15.73
C LEU A 498 -17.21 -17.04 -16.91
N ARG A 499 -18.48 -17.24 -17.30
CA ARG A 499 -19.11 -16.44 -18.37
C ARG A 499 -19.88 -15.27 -17.78
N LEU A 500 -19.50 -14.04 -18.17
CA LEU A 500 -20.14 -12.83 -17.64
C LEU A 500 -21.64 -12.78 -17.96
N ASN A 501 -22.04 -13.17 -19.18
CA ASN A 501 -23.45 -13.23 -19.56
C ASN A 501 -24.26 -14.18 -18.67
N SER A 502 -23.67 -15.29 -18.24
CA SER A 502 -24.33 -16.32 -17.43
C SER A 502 -24.46 -15.85 -15.99
N ILE A 503 -23.41 -15.21 -15.45
CA ILE A 503 -23.42 -14.60 -14.12
C ILE A 503 -24.50 -13.51 -14.03
N LEU A 504 -24.57 -12.63 -15.03
CA LEU A 504 -25.48 -11.49 -15.03
C LEU A 504 -26.86 -11.80 -15.63
N GLN A 505 -27.12 -13.06 -16.00
CA GLN A 505 -28.36 -13.52 -16.64
C GLN A 505 -28.72 -12.71 -17.91
N LEU A 506 -27.69 -12.35 -18.68
CA LEU A 506 -27.82 -11.63 -19.94
C LEU A 506 -28.09 -12.60 -21.11
N PRO A 507 -28.76 -12.13 -22.18
CA PRO A 507 -28.99 -12.96 -23.37
C PRO A 507 -27.67 -13.39 -24.00
N SER A 508 -27.51 -14.69 -24.26
CA SER A 508 -26.36 -15.19 -25.01
C SER A 508 -26.37 -14.68 -26.46
N PRO A 509 -25.20 -14.40 -27.05
CA PRO A 509 -25.11 -14.00 -28.45
C PRO A 509 -25.67 -15.08 -29.38
N LYS A 510 -26.40 -14.67 -30.42
CA LYS A 510 -27.12 -15.57 -31.35
C LYS A 510 -26.21 -16.29 -32.36
N THR A 511 -24.97 -15.82 -32.52
CA THR A 511 -23.96 -16.37 -33.43
C THR A 511 -22.80 -16.95 -32.62
N PRO A 512 -22.25 -18.12 -33.01
CA PRO A 512 -21.02 -18.63 -32.42
C PRO A 512 -19.91 -17.60 -32.60
N ILE A 513 -19.23 -17.25 -31.51
CA ILE A 513 -18.11 -16.31 -31.57
C ILE A 513 -16.87 -17.10 -32.03
N GLU A 514 -16.23 -16.67 -33.11
CA GLU A 514 -15.01 -17.31 -33.65
C GLU A 514 -13.82 -17.18 -32.68
N ASN A 515 -13.79 -16.11 -31.87
CA ASN A 515 -12.75 -15.86 -30.87
C ASN A 515 -13.40 -15.60 -29.50
N VAL A 516 -13.01 -16.36 -28.48
CA VAL A 516 -13.47 -16.16 -27.11
C VAL A 516 -12.50 -15.24 -26.38
N HIS A 517 -12.97 -14.07 -25.95
CA HIS A 517 -12.18 -13.16 -25.13
C HIS A 517 -12.27 -13.56 -23.66
N VAL A 518 -11.11 -13.75 -23.02
CA VAL A 518 -11.01 -14.10 -21.60
C VAL A 518 -10.17 -13.04 -20.88
N VAL A 519 -10.76 -12.44 -19.87
CA VAL A 519 -10.09 -11.48 -18.99
C VAL A 519 -9.63 -12.24 -17.76
N VAL A 520 -8.31 -12.38 -17.56
CA VAL A 520 -7.75 -13.08 -16.40
C VAL A 520 -7.75 -12.12 -15.21
N LEU A 521 -8.48 -12.48 -14.16
CA LEU A 521 -8.73 -11.64 -13.00
C LEU A 521 -8.19 -12.27 -11.71
N SER A 522 -7.75 -11.40 -10.82
CA SER A 522 -7.29 -11.73 -9.47
C SER A 522 -8.23 -11.18 -8.41
N ALA A 523 -8.69 -12.07 -7.53
CA ALA A 523 -9.55 -11.80 -6.40
C ALA A 523 -8.92 -12.38 -5.12
N GLY A 524 -8.01 -11.62 -4.52
CA GLY A 524 -7.20 -12.11 -3.39
C GLY A 524 -6.22 -13.19 -3.86
N GLU A 525 -6.37 -14.42 -3.38
CA GLU A 525 -5.55 -15.56 -3.81
C GLU A 525 -6.15 -16.35 -4.99
N ILE A 526 -7.34 -15.95 -5.44
CA ILE A 526 -8.11 -16.69 -6.43
C ILE A 526 -7.93 -16.02 -7.78
N ARG A 527 -7.39 -16.80 -8.71
CA ARG A 527 -7.17 -16.45 -10.10
C ARG A 527 -8.21 -17.16 -10.96
N PHE A 528 -8.88 -16.44 -11.85
CA PHE A 528 -9.90 -17.01 -12.74
C PHE A 528 -10.01 -16.20 -14.04
N GLY A 529 -10.50 -16.83 -15.10
CA GLY A 529 -10.82 -16.18 -16.36
C GLY A 529 -12.27 -15.76 -16.41
N LEU A 530 -12.55 -14.52 -16.82
CA LEU A 530 -13.89 -14.03 -17.11
C LEU A 530 -14.07 -13.94 -18.63
N ILE A 531 -14.93 -14.80 -19.18
CA ILE A 531 -15.31 -14.78 -20.58
C ILE A 531 -16.26 -13.60 -20.82
N VAL A 532 -15.88 -12.75 -21.77
CA VAL A 532 -16.61 -11.56 -22.21
C VAL A 532 -16.79 -11.58 -23.72
N ASP A 533 -17.71 -10.76 -24.24
CA ASP A 533 -17.98 -10.75 -25.68
C ASP A 533 -16.97 -9.86 -26.43
N GLU A 534 -16.55 -8.74 -25.83
CA GLU A 534 -15.55 -7.85 -26.40
C GLU A 534 -14.72 -7.21 -25.28
N VAL A 535 -13.46 -6.94 -25.58
CA VAL A 535 -12.55 -6.16 -24.72
C VAL A 535 -12.26 -4.84 -25.42
N GLY A 536 -12.55 -3.74 -24.74
CA GLY A 536 -12.25 -2.39 -25.19
C GLY A 536 -10.98 -1.82 -24.55
N ASP A 537 -10.79 -0.51 -24.74
CA ASP A 537 -9.64 0.21 -24.21
C ASP A 537 -9.71 0.42 -22.69
N THR A 538 -8.56 0.84 -22.14
CA THR A 538 -8.49 1.34 -20.77
C THR A 538 -8.95 2.79 -20.70
N GLU A 539 -9.81 3.10 -19.74
CA GLU A 539 -10.29 4.46 -19.47
C GLU A 539 -10.13 4.82 -17.98
N GLU A 540 -9.88 6.10 -17.69
CA GLU A 540 -9.98 6.63 -16.32
C GLU A 540 -11.42 7.05 -16.06
N ILE A 541 -12.11 6.39 -15.12
CA ILE A 541 -13.53 6.64 -14.88
C ILE A 541 -13.77 7.26 -13.50
N VAL A 542 -14.75 8.16 -13.41
CA VAL A 542 -15.23 8.67 -12.12
C VAL A 542 -16.24 7.68 -11.55
N VAL A 543 -15.95 7.10 -10.39
CA VAL A 543 -16.83 6.17 -9.69
C VAL A 543 -17.92 6.93 -8.96
N LYS A 544 -19.17 6.67 -9.35
CA LYS A 544 -20.36 7.10 -8.62
C LYS A 544 -20.87 5.93 -7.78
N PRO A 545 -21.02 6.10 -6.45
CA PRO A 545 -21.48 5.03 -5.58
C PRO A 545 -22.93 4.66 -5.91
N LEU A 546 -23.23 3.36 -5.84
CA LEU A 546 -24.58 2.85 -6.08
C LEU A 546 -25.57 3.31 -5.00
N SER A 547 -26.80 3.58 -5.41
CA SER A 547 -27.87 3.96 -4.49
C SER A 547 -28.20 2.82 -3.51
N LYS A 548 -28.78 3.14 -2.35
CA LYS A 548 -29.09 2.16 -1.29
C LYS A 548 -29.95 0.97 -1.75
N HIS A 549 -30.74 1.15 -2.82
CA HIS A 549 -31.61 0.10 -3.38
C HIS A 549 -30.86 -0.88 -4.29
N ILE A 550 -29.73 -0.45 -4.88
CA ILE A 550 -28.94 -1.24 -5.84
C ILE A 550 -27.69 -1.84 -5.17
N LYS A 551 -27.27 -1.26 -4.03
CA LYS A 551 -26.12 -1.72 -3.23
C LYS A 551 -26.23 -3.15 -2.68
N GLN A 552 -27.40 -3.78 -2.78
CA GLN A 552 -27.59 -5.20 -2.44
C GLN A 552 -27.07 -6.15 -3.52
N LEU A 553 -26.80 -5.63 -4.73
CA LEU A 553 -26.19 -6.40 -5.81
C LEU A 553 -24.69 -6.49 -5.56
N TYR A 554 -24.24 -7.67 -5.10
CA TYR A 554 -22.83 -7.92 -4.75
C TYR A 554 -21.87 -7.80 -5.92
N CYS A 555 -22.36 -7.93 -7.17
CA CYS A 555 -21.54 -7.96 -8.37
C CYS A 555 -21.03 -6.59 -8.86
N TYR A 556 -21.36 -5.47 -8.19
CA TYR A 556 -20.97 -4.13 -8.64
C TYR A 556 -20.42 -3.25 -7.52
N ASP A 557 -19.29 -2.59 -7.77
CA ASP A 557 -18.68 -1.61 -6.84
C ASP A 557 -19.22 -0.20 -7.03
N GLY A 558 -19.70 0.11 -8.23
CA GLY A 558 -20.09 1.46 -8.60
C GLY A 558 -20.68 1.53 -10.00
N ALA A 559 -21.02 2.75 -10.40
CA ALA A 559 -21.37 3.07 -11.77
C ALA A 559 -20.55 4.26 -12.24
N THR A 560 -20.36 4.39 -13.54
CA THR A 560 -19.77 5.57 -14.15
C THR A 560 -20.57 6.02 -15.36
N ILE A 561 -20.38 7.28 -15.75
CA ILE A 561 -20.93 7.85 -16.97
C ILE A 561 -19.75 7.97 -17.93
N MET A 562 -19.83 7.27 -19.06
CA MET A 562 -18.80 7.27 -20.09
C MET A 562 -18.84 8.57 -20.90
N GLY A 563 -17.82 8.76 -21.73
CA GLY A 563 -17.76 9.90 -22.63
C GLY A 563 -18.94 9.98 -23.61
N ASP A 564 -19.51 8.87 -24.05
CA ASP A 564 -20.71 8.89 -24.89
C ASP A 564 -22.02 9.17 -24.13
N GLY A 565 -21.95 9.48 -22.83
CA GLY A 565 -23.08 9.72 -21.95
C GLY A 565 -23.81 8.46 -21.50
N LYS A 566 -23.36 7.27 -21.93
CA LYS A 566 -23.92 6.00 -21.47
C LYS A 566 -23.38 5.63 -20.09
N VAL A 567 -24.16 4.83 -19.37
CA VAL A 567 -23.77 4.32 -18.05
C VAL A 567 -23.06 2.98 -18.21
N ALA A 568 -21.91 2.83 -17.55
CA ALA A 568 -21.23 1.55 -17.38
C ALA A 568 -21.21 1.18 -15.89
N LEU A 569 -21.47 -0.09 -15.58
CA LEU A 569 -21.37 -0.62 -14.22
C LEU A 569 -19.96 -1.16 -13.98
N ILE A 570 -19.42 -0.89 -12.80
CA ILE A 570 -18.09 -1.33 -12.39
C ILE A 570 -18.24 -2.68 -11.71
N ILE A 571 -17.63 -3.71 -12.29
CA ILE A 571 -17.68 -5.09 -11.80
C ILE A 571 -16.91 -5.20 -10.50
N ASN A 572 -17.56 -5.70 -9.46
CA ASN A 572 -16.90 -6.16 -8.25
C ASN A 572 -16.42 -7.59 -8.48
N VAL A 573 -15.11 -7.76 -8.70
CA VAL A 573 -14.49 -9.06 -9.01
C VAL A 573 -14.71 -10.08 -7.89
N ASN A 574 -14.57 -9.66 -6.62
CA ASN A 574 -14.87 -10.53 -5.46
C ASN A 574 -16.37 -10.85 -5.36
N GLY A 575 -17.21 -9.91 -5.78
CA GLY A 575 -18.65 -10.00 -5.78
C GLY A 575 -19.24 -11.01 -6.76
N LEU A 576 -18.51 -11.34 -7.83
CA LEU A 576 -18.97 -12.29 -8.86
C LEU A 576 -19.24 -13.68 -8.27
N PHE A 577 -18.44 -14.11 -7.28
CA PHE A 577 -18.59 -15.43 -6.64
C PHE A 577 -19.87 -15.57 -5.81
N HIS A 578 -20.48 -14.47 -5.38
CA HIS A 578 -21.75 -14.52 -4.65
C HIS A 578 -22.95 -14.84 -5.54
N VAL A 579 -22.80 -14.71 -6.86
CA VAL A 579 -23.87 -14.88 -7.85
C VAL A 579 -23.72 -16.22 -8.60
N THR A 580 -22.54 -16.83 -8.56
CA THR A 580 -22.27 -18.15 -9.16
C THR A 580 -22.77 -19.29 -8.28
N GLN A 581 -23.19 -20.41 -8.90
CA GLN A 581 -23.46 -21.67 -8.18
C GLN A 581 -22.17 -22.41 -7.75
N LEU A 582 -21.02 -22.00 -8.31
CA LEU A 582 -19.69 -22.50 -7.95
C LEU A 582 -19.23 -21.80 -6.66
N THR A 583 -18.88 -22.59 -5.65
CA THR A 583 -18.30 -22.04 -4.41
C THR A 583 -16.82 -21.74 -4.58
N LEU A 584 -16.28 -20.85 -3.74
CA LEU A 584 -14.84 -20.59 -3.66
C LEU A 584 -14.03 -21.88 -3.41
N GLU A 585 -14.63 -22.86 -2.72
CA GLU A 585 -14.01 -24.17 -2.46
C GLU A 585 -13.94 -25.04 -3.72
N ASP A 586 -14.96 -24.99 -4.58
CA ASP A 586 -14.97 -25.75 -5.84
C ASP A 586 -13.88 -25.25 -6.79
N MET A 587 -13.68 -23.94 -6.86
CA MET A 587 -12.61 -23.34 -7.67
C MET A 587 -11.22 -23.64 -7.13
N LYS A 588 -11.04 -23.62 -5.80
CA LYS A 588 -9.78 -24.04 -5.17
C LYS A 588 -9.49 -25.52 -5.45
N LYS A 589 -10.50 -26.40 -5.36
CA LYS A 589 -10.35 -27.82 -5.72
C LYS A 589 -9.95 -28.02 -7.18
N VAL A 590 -10.60 -27.34 -8.12
CA VAL A 590 -10.26 -27.43 -9.55
C VAL A 590 -8.81 -26.99 -9.80
N ARG A 591 -8.35 -25.91 -9.16
CA ARG A 591 -6.96 -25.46 -9.23
C ARG A 591 -6.01 -26.47 -8.57
N GLN A 592 -6.30 -26.91 -7.35
CA GLN A 592 -5.50 -27.87 -6.60
C GLN A 592 -5.39 -29.20 -7.34
N MET A 593 -6.45 -29.65 -8.01
CA MET A 593 -6.43 -30.83 -8.88
C MET A 593 -5.64 -30.60 -10.17
N GLY A 594 -5.64 -29.38 -10.72
CA GLY A 594 -4.75 -29.03 -11.84
C GLY A 594 -3.28 -29.11 -11.45
N VAL A 595 -2.95 -28.63 -10.25
CA VAL A 595 -1.62 -28.69 -9.65
C VAL A 595 -1.25 -30.14 -9.27
N GLU A 596 -2.17 -30.93 -8.70
CA GLU A 596 -1.97 -32.34 -8.36
C GLU A 596 -1.89 -33.23 -9.61
N ALA A 597 -2.66 -32.93 -10.67
CA ALA A 597 -2.55 -33.60 -11.95
C ALA A 597 -1.26 -33.23 -12.66
N GLN A 598 -0.77 -31.98 -12.55
CA GLN A 598 0.57 -31.62 -12.99
C GLN A 598 1.66 -32.28 -12.14
N ALA A 599 1.46 -32.45 -10.83
CA ALA A 599 2.39 -33.16 -9.96
C ALA A 599 2.42 -34.67 -10.27
N GLN A 600 1.27 -35.28 -10.59
CA GLN A 600 1.18 -36.68 -11.03
C GLN A 600 1.70 -36.90 -12.45
N LEU A 601 1.46 -35.95 -13.36
CA LEU A 601 2.08 -35.95 -14.70
C LEU A 601 3.60 -35.71 -14.60
N ALA A 602 4.06 -34.89 -13.65
CA ALA A 602 5.48 -34.69 -13.36
C ALA A 602 6.13 -35.89 -12.67
N GLU A 603 5.38 -36.70 -11.89
CA GLU A 603 5.88 -37.97 -11.35
C GLU A 603 6.02 -39.04 -12.45
N ASP A 604 5.15 -39.06 -13.48
CA ASP A 604 5.26 -39.96 -14.64
C ASP A 604 6.27 -39.47 -15.71
N GLU A 605 6.61 -38.17 -15.73
CA GLU A 605 7.67 -37.57 -16.59
C GLU A 605 9.05 -37.55 -15.92
N THR A 606 9.30 -38.40 -14.92
CA THR A 606 10.63 -38.54 -14.27
C THR A 606 11.74 -39.12 -15.17
N ARG A 607 11.55 -39.23 -16.48
CA ARG A 607 12.61 -39.47 -17.47
C ARG A 607 12.28 -38.88 -18.85
N GLY A 608 12.57 -37.58 -19.05
CA GLY A 608 12.81 -37.07 -20.40
C GLY A 608 12.41 -35.61 -20.66
N ASP A 609 13.43 -34.75 -20.77
CA ASP A 609 13.46 -33.48 -21.50
C ASP A 609 12.60 -32.33 -20.92
N GLN A 610 13.19 -31.59 -19.98
CA GLN A 610 12.68 -30.29 -19.56
C GLN A 610 12.50 -29.40 -20.82
N ARG A 611 11.29 -28.87 -21.01
CA ARG A 611 10.99 -27.97 -22.13
C ARG A 611 11.03 -26.52 -21.69
N GLN A 612 11.61 -25.66 -22.51
CA GLN A 612 11.69 -24.23 -22.30
C GLN A 612 10.94 -23.49 -23.39
N THR A 613 10.14 -22.49 -22.99
CA THR A 613 9.41 -21.64 -23.92
C THR A 613 10.28 -20.46 -24.36
N ILE A 614 10.52 -20.34 -25.67
CA ILE A 614 11.28 -19.25 -26.27
C ILE A 614 10.40 -18.43 -27.21
N VAL A 615 10.68 -17.13 -27.32
CA VAL A 615 10.19 -16.30 -28.42
C VAL A 615 11.10 -16.50 -29.62
N LEU A 616 10.55 -17.04 -30.69
CA LEU A 616 11.21 -17.23 -31.98
C LEU A 616 11.01 -15.98 -32.84
N PHE A 617 12.11 -15.43 -33.33
CA PHE A 617 12.10 -14.23 -34.15
C PHE A 617 13.20 -14.26 -35.21
N ARG A 618 13.11 -13.34 -36.16
CA ARG A 618 14.10 -13.16 -37.24
C ARG A 618 14.84 -11.85 -37.09
N ALA A 619 16.16 -11.92 -37.24
CA ALA A 619 17.03 -10.76 -37.42
C ALA A 619 17.87 -10.98 -38.69
N GLY A 620 17.98 -9.95 -39.53
CA GLY A 620 18.53 -10.09 -40.88
C GLY A 620 17.60 -10.83 -41.86
N GLU A 621 18.12 -11.18 -43.05
CA GLU A 621 17.28 -11.76 -44.13
C GLU A 621 16.86 -13.22 -43.87
N HIS A 622 17.71 -14.03 -43.23
CA HIS A 622 17.58 -15.50 -43.26
C HIS A 622 17.87 -16.23 -41.93
N GLU A 623 18.17 -15.53 -40.84
CA GLU A 623 18.60 -16.16 -39.58
C GLU A 623 17.51 -16.09 -38.50
N TYR A 624 17.34 -17.20 -37.79
CA TYR A 624 16.35 -17.36 -36.74
C TYR A 624 17.02 -17.33 -35.38
N TYR A 625 16.42 -16.58 -34.47
CA TYR A 625 16.91 -16.36 -33.13
C TYR A 625 15.83 -16.68 -32.11
N GLY A 626 16.27 -17.15 -30.95
CA GLY A 626 15.42 -17.49 -29.82
C GLY A 626 15.85 -16.72 -28.59
N VAL A 627 14.88 -16.20 -27.84
CA VAL A 627 15.11 -15.69 -26.48
C VAL A 627 14.13 -16.35 -25.51
N PRO A 628 14.56 -16.78 -24.31
CA PRO A 628 13.64 -17.33 -23.33
C PRO A 628 12.53 -16.34 -22.97
N LEU A 629 11.28 -16.81 -22.97
CA LEU A 629 10.11 -15.98 -22.73
C LEU A 629 10.18 -15.31 -21.34
N ALA A 630 10.83 -15.95 -20.37
CA ALA A 630 11.01 -15.44 -19.00
C ALA A 630 11.67 -14.05 -18.95
N PHE A 631 12.52 -13.70 -19.93
CA PHE A 631 13.18 -12.38 -19.97
C PHE A 631 12.35 -11.31 -20.67
N VAL A 632 11.30 -11.71 -21.40
CA VAL A 632 10.48 -10.83 -22.24
C VAL A 632 9.39 -10.19 -21.39
N VAL A 633 9.46 -8.87 -21.25
CA VAL A 633 8.41 -8.07 -20.62
C VAL A 633 7.29 -7.80 -21.60
N ARG A 634 7.66 -7.51 -22.85
CA ARG A 634 6.70 -7.13 -23.87
C ARG A 634 7.22 -7.37 -25.29
N LEU A 635 6.27 -7.62 -26.17
CA LEU A 635 6.46 -7.69 -27.61
C LEU A 635 5.61 -6.59 -28.25
N GLU A 636 6.21 -5.76 -29.10
CA GLU A 636 5.51 -4.67 -29.80
C GLU A 636 5.93 -4.59 -31.27
N LYS A 637 5.11 -3.93 -32.09
CA LYS A 637 5.48 -3.52 -33.44
C LYS A 637 5.52 -2.00 -33.51
N PHE A 638 6.51 -1.46 -34.20
CA PHE A 638 6.73 -0.02 -34.29
C PHE A 638 7.26 0.38 -35.66
N SER A 639 7.06 1.65 -36.04
CA SER A 639 7.56 2.20 -37.30
C SER A 639 9.01 2.63 -37.14
N VAL A 640 9.83 2.39 -38.18
CA VAL A 640 11.26 2.82 -38.20
C VAL A 640 11.42 4.32 -37.94
N SER A 641 10.42 5.13 -38.31
CA SER A 641 10.40 6.57 -38.08
C SER A 641 10.39 6.98 -36.60
N GLN A 642 10.06 6.05 -35.69
CA GLN A 642 10.06 6.26 -34.24
C GLN A 642 11.44 6.04 -33.60
N ILE A 643 12.43 5.56 -34.38
CA ILE A 643 13.82 5.47 -33.93
C ILE A 643 14.44 6.86 -33.95
N GLU A 644 14.91 7.29 -32.79
CA GLU A 644 15.65 8.52 -32.58
C GLU A 644 17.13 8.20 -32.29
N TYR A 645 18.00 9.20 -32.48
CA TYR A 645 19.40 9.09 -32.11
C TYR A 645 19.73 10.05 -30.97
N SER A 646 20.20 9.51 -29.85
CA SER A 646 20.64 10.29 -28.69
C SER A 646 22.02 9.81 -28.23
N GLY A 647 22.97 10.74 -28.14
CA GLY A 647 24.35 10.42 -27.70
C GLY A 647 25.07 9.38 -28.59
N GLY A 648 24.71 9.30 -29.87
CA GLY A 648 25.28 8.32 -30.81
C GLY A 648 24.63 6.92 -30.75
N ARG A 649 23.52 6.77 -30.03
CA ARG A 649 22.79 5.49 -29.89
C ARG A 649 21.36 5.62 -30.37
N GLN A 650 20.82 4.52 -30.88
CA GLN A 650 19.40 4.41 -31.22
C GLN A 650 18.57 4.32 -29.93
N VAL A 651 17.52 5.13 -29.88
CA VAL A 651 16.56 5.18 -28.76
C VAL A 651 15.15 5.35 -29.32
N MET A 652 14.14 5.05 -28.52
CA MET A 652 12.74 5.33 -28.84
C MET A 652 12.06 5.98 -27.64
N GLN A 653 11.20 6.96 -27.89
CA GLN A 653 10.32 7.47 -26.84
C GLN A 653 9.27 6.41 -26.50
N TYR A 654 9.33 5.88 -25.29
CA TYR A 654 8.47 4.80 -24.83
C TYR A 654 7.87 5.16 -23.48
N ARG A 655 6.54 5.32 -23.42
CA ARG A 655 5.77 5.63 -22.19
C ARG A 655 6.36 6.78 -21.34
N ASN A 656 6.71 7.90 -21.98
CA ASN A 656 7.36 9.07 -21.37
C ASN A 656 8.80 8.86 -20.87
N GLU A 657 9.43 7.74 -21.18
CA GLU A 657 10.84 7.47 -20.94
C GLU A 657 11.59 7.25 -22.27
N ILE A 658 12.92 7.29 -22.21
CA ILE A 658 13.78 7.01 -23.36
C ILE A 658 14.19 5.54 -23.28
N LEU A 659 13.69 4.73 -24.20
CA LEU A 659 14.04 3.31 -24.31
C LEU A 659 15.28 3.16 -25.19
N PRO A 660 16.40 2.64 -24.67
CA PRO A 660 17.56 2.31 -25.48
C PRO A 660 17.26 1.13 -26.39
N LEU A 661 17.65 1.24 -27.67
CA LEU A 661 17.45 0.20 -28.67
C LEU A 661 18.76 -0.54 -28.97
N LEU A 662 18.66 -1.85 -29.08
CA LEU A 662 19.72 -2.77 -29.50
C LEU A 662 19.35 -3.42 -30.83
N ARG A 663 20.34 -3.58 -31.70
CA ARG A 663 20.25 -4.40 -32.92
C ARG A 663 21.29 -5.49 -32.85
N LEU A 664 20.90 -6.72 -33.18
CA LEU A 664 21.84 -7.84 -33.18
C LEU A 664 22.97 -7.63 -34.20
N GLU A 665 22.68 -6.98 -35.32
CA GLU A 665 23.61 -6.66 -36.41
C GLU A 665 24.83 -5.83 -35.95
N ASP A 666 24.69 -5.07 -34.87
CA ASP A 666 25.75 -4.21 -34.33
C ASP A 666 26.76 -4.98 -33.45
N TYR A 667 26.36 -6.15 -32.93
CA TYR A 667 27.12 -6.90 -31.91
C TYR A 667 27.47 -8.32 -32.34
N LEU A 668 26.67 -8.91 -33.21
CA LEU A 668 26.88 -10.21 -33.81
C LEU A 668 27.28 -10.02 -35.28
N HIS A 669 28.03 -10.97 -35.85
CA HIS A 669 28.50 -10.90 -37.24
C HIS A 669 27.38 -11.22 -38.26
N ILE A 670 26.26 -10.51 -38.18
CA ILE A 670 25.05 -10.71 -38.99
C ILE A 670 25.06 -9.72 -40.17
N PRO A 671 24.77 -10.15 -41.40
CA PRO A 671 24.60 -9.23 -42.52
C PRO A 671 23.44 -8.26 -42.28
N HIS A 672 23.71 -6.96 -42.40
CA HIS A 672 22.66 -5.93 -42.30
C HIS A 672 21.64 -6.11 -43.44
N ALA A 673 20.39 -6.35 -43.07
CA ALA A 673 19.25 -6.30 -43.97
C ALA A 673 18.63 -4.89 -43.97
N PRO A 674 18.00 -4.45 -45.07
CA PRO A 674 17.27 -3.19 -45.09
C PRO A 674 16.02 -3.28 -44.21
N ASP A 675 15.81 -2.25 -43.37
CA ASP A 675 14.68 -2.20 -42.46
C ASP A 675 13.33 -2.13 -43.22
N PRO A 676 12.35 -3.00 -42.89
CA PRO A 676 10.97 -2.87 -43.35
C PRO A 676 10.28 -1.65 -42.70
N GLU A 677 9.14 -1.21 -43.24
CA GLU A 677 8.39 -0.04 -42.73
C GLU A 677 7.96 -0.20 -41.25
N MET A 678 7.68 -1.45 -40.85
CA MET A 678 7.32 -1.84 -39.50
C MET A 678 8.33 -2.88 -39.00
N LEU A 679 8.94 -2.61 -37.85
CA LEU A 679 9.82 -3.52 -37.13
C LEU A 679 9.11 -4.07 -35.90
N SER A 680 9.65 -5.15 -35.36
CA SER A 680 9.22 -5.71 -34.08
C SER A 680 10.22 -5.35 -32.99
N LEU A 681 9.72 -5.16 -31.77
CA LEU A 681 10.49 -4.79 -30.59
C LEU A 681 10.24 -5.83 -29.51
N ILE A 682 11.33 -6.44 -29.02
CA ILE A 682 11.31 -7.31 -27.86
C ILE A 682 11.86 -6.49 -26.69
N VAL A 683 11.00 -6.17 -25.73
CA VAL A 683 11.38 -5.39 -24.54
C VAL A 683 11.74 -6.34 -23.42
N PHE A 684 12.96 -6.23 -22.94
CA PHE A 684 13.45 -6.98 -21.78
C PHE A 684 13.56 -6.05 -20.57
N SER A 685 13.35 -6.59 -19.37
CA SER A 685 13.62 -5.90 -18.11
C SER A 685 14.70 -6.67 -17.37
N VAL A 686 15.88 -6.07 -17.32
CA VAL A 686 16.95 -6.54 -16.43
C VAL A 686 17.02 -5.65 -15.20
N GLU A 687 16.95 -4.32 -15.38
CA GLU A 687 16.73 -3.31 -14.33
C GLU A 687 16.21 -1.99 -14.93
N LYS A 688 16.71 -1.66 -16.13
CA LYS A 688 16.08 -0.73 -17.05
C LYS A 688 15.51 -1.50 -18.24
N GLN A 689 14.45 -0.96 -18.82
CA GLN A 689 13.92 -1.52 -20.05
C GLN A 689 14.90 -1.28 -21.19
N ILE A 690 15.16 -2.32 -21.96
CA ILE A 690 15.95 -2.26 -23.19
C ILE A 690 15.12 -2.92 -24.29
N GLY A 691 15.08 -2.29 -25.45
CA GLY A 691 14.37 -2.79 -26.61
C GLY A 691 15.33 -3.46 -27.59
N LEU A 692 15.15 -4.75 -27.86
CA LEU A 692 15.81 -5.42 -28.97
C LEU A 692 14.96 -5.29 -30.22
N VAL A 693 15.51 -4.62 -31.22
CA VAL A 693 14.87 -4.40 -32.51
C VAL A 693 15.12 -5.61 -33.39
N VAL A 694 14.03 -6.21 -33.88
CA VAL A 694 14.05 -7.41 -34.73
C VAL A 694 13.13 -7.20 -35.92
N HIS A 695 13.35 -7.94 -37.00
CA HIS A 695 12.54 -7.77 -38.21
C HIS A 695 11.11 -8.26 -37.95
N ASP A 696 10.99 -9.53 -37.53
CA ASP A 696 9.71 -10.16 -37.26
C ASP A 696 9.79 -11.07 -36.04
N ILE A 697 8.80 -10.96 -35.15
CA ILE A 697 8.50 -12.01 -34.19
C ILE A 697 7.63 -13.04 -34.90
N ILE A 698 8.06 -14.29 -34.87
CA ILE A 698 7.42 -15.38 -35.62
C ILE A 698 6.38 -16.07 -34.73
N ASP A 699 6.82 -16.64 -33.61
CA ASP A 699 5.96 -17.37 -32.69
C ASP A 699 6.63 -17.56 -31.32
N THR A 700 5.91 -18.11 -30.35
CA THR A 700 6.46 -18.61 -29.09
C THR A 700 6.42 -20.13 -29.11
N VAL A 701 7.56 -20.78 -28.93
CA VAL A 701 7.74 -22.22 -29.15
C VAL A 701 8.41 -22.88 -27.97
N GLU A 702 8.02 -24.12 -27.66
CA GLU A 702 8.70 -24.95 -26.68
C GLU A 702 9.86 -25.71 -27.32
N ILE A 703 11.05 -25.61 -26.73
CA ILE A 703 12.26 -26.31 -27.14
C ILE A 703 12.76 -27.21 -26.01
N SER A 704 13.52 -28.25 -26.34
CA SER A 704 14.28 -29.03 -25.37
C SER A 704 15.37 -28.18 -24.72
N THR A 705 15.65 -28.40 -23.43
CA THR A 705 16.82 -27.78 -22.76
C THR A 705 18.16 -28.26 -23.33
N HIS A 706 18.17 -29.41 -24.01
CA HIS A 706 19.32 -29.91 -24.76
C HIS A 706 19.53 -29.07 -26.03
N ILE A 707 20.33 -28.01 -25.90
CA ILE A 707 20.81 -27.19 -27.02
C ILE A 707 22.26 -27.54 -27.36
N ASP A 708 22.63 -27.42 -28.62
CA ASP A 708 24.02 -27.59 -29.08
C ASP A 708 24.82 -26.33 -28.77
N THR A 709 25.72 -26.44 -27.79
CA THR A 709 26.60 -25.38 -27.31
C THR A 709 28.02 -25.45 -27.90
N GLU A 710 28.34 -26.48 -28.67
CA GLU A 710 29.69 -26.70 -29.23
C GLU A 710 29.83 -26.10 -30.62
N THR A 711 28.78 -26.19 -31.44
CA THR A 711 28.84 -25.79 -32.86
C THR A 711 29.00 -24.28 -33.06
N PHE A 712 28.38 -23.46 -32.20
CA PHE A 712 28.39 -21.99 -32.32
C PHE A 712 28.84 -21.32 -31.02
N GLN A 713 30.16 -21.31 -30.76
CA GLN A 713 30.75 -20.61 -29.62
C GLN A 713 31.06 -19.16 -29.97
N GLN A 714 30.12 -18.26 -29.67
CA GLN A 714 30.30 -16.82 -29.82
C GLN A 714 29.71 -16.09 -28.60
N GLN A 715 30.39 -15.04 -28.15
CA GLN A 715 29.87 -14.16 -27.09
C GLN A 715 28.52 -13.55 -27.52
N GLY A 716 27.50 -13.65 -26.66
CA GLY A 716 26.12 -13.24 -26.96
C GLY A 716 25.20 -14.37 -27.48
N ILE A 717 25.71 -15.60 -27.64
CA ILE A 717 24.94 -16.79 -28.03
C ILE A 717 25.11 -17.87 -26.97
N LEU A 718 24.01 -18.39 -26.43
CA LEU A 718 24.00 -19.51 -25.48
C LEU A 718 24.21 -20.86 -26.16
N GLY A 719 23.72 -20.99 -27.39
CA GLY A 719 23.86 -22.19 -28.21
C GLY A 719 22.84 -22.20 -29.36
N SER A 720 22.60 -23.38 -29.92
CA SER A 720 21.73 -23.55 -31.09
C SER A 720 20.82 -24.76 -30.97
N THR A 721 19.67 -24.71 -31.62
CA THR A 721 18.72 -25.84 -31.69
C THR A 721 17.93 -25.83 -33.00
N ILE A 722 17.27 -26.92 -33.32
CA ILE A 722 16.44 -27.04 -34.53
C ILE A 722 14.98 -26.88 -34.13
N VAL A 723 14.34 -25.82 -34.61
CA VAL A 723 12.91 -25.56 -34.40
C VAL A 723 12.20 -25.51 -35.74
N GLN A 724 11.15 -26.29 -35.91
CA GLN A 724 10.35 -26.32 -37.15
C GLN A 724 11.20 -26.50 -38.42
N GLY A 725 12.28 -27.27 -38.35
CA GLY A 725 13.21 -27.52 -39.47
C GLY A 725 14.20 -26.39 -39.78
N HIS A 726 14.26 -25.35 -38.94
CA HIS A 726 15.17 -24.22 -39.07
C HIS A 726 16.20 -24.24 -37.93
N SER A 727 17.44 -23.85 -38.22
CA SER A 727 18.47 -23.67 -37.20
C SER A 727 18.20 -22.35 -36.47
N VAL A 728 18.02 -22.42 -35.16
CA VAL A 728 17.71 -21.27 -34.29
C VAL A 728 18.87 -21.07 -33.32
N LEU A 729 19.41 -19.85 -33.28
CA LEU A 729 20.43 -19.45 -32.31
C LEU A 729 19.78 -18.87 -31.06
N ILE A 730 20.10 -19.41 -29.89
CA ILE A 730 19.58 -18.94 -28.62
C ILE A 730 20.47 -17.81 -28.11
N LEU A 731 19.89 -16.64 -27.86
CA LEU A 731 20.63 -15.46 -27.43
C LEU A 731 20.98 -15.50 -25.94
N ASP A 732 22.21 -15.08 -25.62
CA ASP A 732 22.58 -14.66 -24.27
C ASP A 732 22.28 -13.17 -24.11
N ILE A 733 21.14 -12.85 -23.50
CA ILE A 733 20.71 -11.47 -23.29
C ILE A 733 21.66 -10.72 -22.34
N HIS A 734 22.21 -11.39 -21.34
CA HIS A 734 23.14 -10.76 -20.39
C HIS A 734 24.47 -10.45 -21.07
N GLY A 735 25.03 -11.41 -21.80
CA GLY A 735 26.23 -11.20 -22.61
C GLY A 735 26.03 -10.10 -23.67
N LEU A 736 24.86 -10.03 -24.31
CA LEU A 736 24.54 -8.99 -25.29
C LEU A 736 24.48 -7.59 -24.65
N ILE A 737 23.86 -7.45 -23.48
CA ILE A 737 23.80 -6.17 -22.76
C ILE A 737 25.17 -5.77 -22.23
N GLU A 738 26.00 -6.72 -21.77
CA GLU A 738 27.37 -6.43 -21.35
C GLU A 738 28.20 -5.87 -22.51
N MET A 739 28.09 -6.46 -23.71
CA MET A 739 28.75 -5.95 -24.92
C MET A 739 28.25 -4.54 -25.30
N ALA A 740 26.94 -4.30 -25.22
CA ALA A 740 26.35 -3.03 -25.62
C ALA A 740 26.52 -1.89 -24.61
N TYR A 741 26.44 -2.21 -23.32
CA TYR A 741 26.47 -1.26 -22.22
C TYR A 741 27.41 -1.70 -21.07
N PRO A 742 28.74 -1.81 -21.30
CA PRO A 742 29.67 -2.30 -20.29
C PRO A 742 29.68 -1.48 -18.99
N THR A 743 29.47 -0.16 -19.10
CA THR A 743 29.43 0.77 -17.95
C THR A 743 28.09 0.78 -17.22
N TRP A 744 27.01 0.36 -17.86
CA TRP A 744 25.73 0.16 -17.21
C TRP A 744 25.79 -1.14 -16.42
N TYR A 745 26.16 -2.23 -17.08
CA TYR A 745 26.23 -3.54 -16.46
C TYR A 745 27.05 -3.56 -15.16
N LYS A 746 28.20 -2.87 -15.13
CA LYS A 746 29.07 -2.78 -13.95
C LYS A 746 28.56 -1.88 -12.81
N LYS A 747 27.67 -0.91 -13.09
CA LYS A 747 27.18 0.06 -12.09
C LYS A 747 25.92 -0.36 -11.36
N PHE A 748 25.20 -1.37 -11.88
CA PHE A 748 23.80 -1.57 -11.55
C PHE A 748 23.53 -2.67 -10.52
N PHE A 749 24.49 -3.55 -10.26
CA PHE A 749 24.46 -4.31 -9.03
C PHE A 749 24.78 -3.39 -7.84
N VAL A 750 23.75 -2.93 -7.12
CA VAL A 750 23.89 -2.25 -5.82
C VAL A 750 24.33 -3.28 -4.79
N SER A 751 25.60 -3.63 -4.89
CA SER A 751 26.28 -4.53 -3.98
C SER A 751 26.70 -3.78 -2.74
N GLN A 752 26.48 -4.39 -1.58
CA GLN A 752 27.18 -4.02 -0.35
C GLN A 752 28.66 -4.43 -0.40
N LEU A 753 29.03 -5.37 -1.29
CA LEU A 753 30.42 -5.79 -1.54
C LEU A 753 31.10 -4.91 -2.60
N THR A 754 32.36 -4.55 -2.34
CA THR A 754 33.19 -3.88 -3.36
C THR A 754 33.49 -4.82 -4.53
N GLU A 755 33.88 -4.29 -5.70
CA GLU A 755 34.26 -5.14 -6.85
C GLU A 755 35.42 -6.08 -6.49
N GLU A 756 36.44 -5.59 -5.76
CA GLU A 756 37.56 -6.42 -5.29
C GLU A 756 37.09 -7.54 -4.34
N ASP A 757 36.04 -7.32 -3.57
CA ASP A 757 35.49 -8.34 -2.67
C ASP A 757 34.70 -9.41 -3.43
N ARG A 758 34.02 -9.04 -4.52
CA ARG A 758 33.26 -9.97 -5.38
C ARG A 758 34.19 -10.85 -6.22
N GLU A 759 35.26 -10.28 -6.77
CA GLU A 759 36.26 -11.03 -7.53
C GLU A 759 37.02 -12.07 -6.69
N ARG A 760 36.99 -11.93 -5.36
CA ARG A 760 37.57 -12.88 -4.40
C ARG A 760 36.61 -14.00 -3.98
N VAL A 761 35.32 -13.86 -4.27
CA VAL A 761 34.32 -14.87 -3.92
C VAL A 761 34.27 -15.93 -5.02
N HIS A 762 34.49 -17.18 -4.63
CA HIS A 762 34.47 -18.33 -5.53
C HIS A 762 33.20 -19.16 -5.31
N ILE A 763 32.38 -19.24 -6.35
CA ILE A 763 31.09 -19.92 -6.36
C ILE A 763 31.21 -21.25 -7.11
N LEU A 764 30.72 -22.32 -6.51
CA LEU A 764 30.44 -23.57 -7.22
C LEU A 764 28.99 -23.57 -7.69
N LEU A 765 28.78 -23.65 -9.01
CA LEU A 765 27.47 -23.77 -9.64
C LEU A 765 27.27 -25.21 -10.12
N VAL A 766 26.25 -25.90 -9.59
CA VAL A 766 25.93 -27.29 -9.92
C VAL A 766 24.57 -27.33 -10.62
N GLU A 767 24.56 -27.67 -11.90
CA GLU A 767 23.36 -27.67 -12.74
C GLU A 767 23.55 -28.66 -13.89
N ASP A 768 22.58 -29.55 -14.09
CA ASP A 768 22.66 -30.64 -15.06
C ASP A 768 22.21 -30.25 -16.47
N SER A 769 21.47 -29.14 -16.58
CA SER A 769 21.07 -28.57 -17.86
C SER A 769 22.13 -27.60 -18.39
N PRO A 770 22.79 -27.90 -19.53
CA PRO A 770 23.75 -26.98 -20.13
C PRO A 770 23.15 -25.61 -20.45
N PHE A 771 21.84 -25.55 -20.72
CA PHE A 771 21.12 -24.31 -20.96
C PHE A 771 21.08 -23.42 -19.71
N PHE A 772 20.66 -23.95 -18.56
CA PHE A 772 20.59 -23.19 -17.31
C PHE A 772 21.98 -22.88 -16.78
N LEU A 773 22.89 -23.84 -16.85
CA LEU A 773 24.27 -23.69 -16.40
C LEU A 773 24.94 -22.48 -17.05
N ASN A 774 24.76 -22.32 -18.37
CA ASN A 774 25.35 -21.21 -19.11
C ASN A 774 24.68 -19.86 -18.81
N ILE A 775 23.36 -19.82 -18.62
CA ILE A 775 22.65 -18.59 -18.22
C ILE A 775 23.13 -18.13 -16.85
N GLU A 776 23.14 -19.04 -15.88
CA GLU A 776 23.50 -18.73 -14.50
C GLU A 776 24.95 -18.34 -14.35
N ARG A 777 25.84 -19.09 -15.02
CA ARG A 777 27.24 -18.72 -15.14
C ARG A 777 27.41 -17.32 -15.75
N SER A 778 26.71 -17.02 -16.84
CA SER A 778 26.85 -15.73 -17.54
C SER A 778 26.52 -14.56 -16.62
N TYR A 779 25.36 -14.57 -15.94
CA TYR A 779 25.01 -13.44 -15.07
C TYR A 779 25.86 -13.37 -13.79
N LEU A 780 26.31 -14.51 -13.23
CA LEU A 780 27.18 -14.53 -12.04
C LEU A 780 28.59 -13.99 -12.35
N GLN A 781 29.18 -14.42 -13.46
CA GLN A 781 30.49 -13.92 -13.89
C GLN A 781 30.43 -12.43 -14.22
N ALA A 782 29.35 -12.00 -14.89
CA ALA A 782 29.16 -10.61 -15.23
C ALA A 782 28.88 -9.73 -13.99
N ALA A 783 28.40 -10.32 -12.87
CA ALA A 783 28.30 -9.64 -11.57
C ALA A 783 29.65 -9.49 -10.83
N GLY A 784 30.72 -10.12 -11.34
CA GLY A 784 32.09 -10.03 -10.85
C GLY A 784 32.55 -11.23 -10.02
N TYR A 785 31.78 -12.33 -9.95
CA TYR A 785 32.14 -13.51 -9.17
C TYR A 785 33.00 -14.49 -9.96
N GLN A 786 33.86 -15.26 -9.27
CA GLN A 786 34.50 -16.42 -9.87
C GLN A 786 33.55 -17.61 -9.80
N VAL A 787 33.31 -18.28 -10.93
CA VAL A 787 32.34 -19.38 -11.03
C VAL A 787 33.04 -20.62 -11.58
N THR A 788 32.97 -21.72 -10.83
CA THR A 788 33.29 -23.08 -11.31
C THR A 788 31.99 -23.86 -11.45
N THR A 789 31.88 -24.66 -12.49
CA THR A 789 30.67 -25.40 -12.84
C THR A 789 30.85 -26.91 -12.65
N ALA A 790 29.78 -27.61 -12.28
CA ALA A 790 29.69 -29.07 -12.27
C ALA A 790 28.31 -29.52 -12.79
N GLU A 791 28.22 -30.67 -13.45
CA GLU A 791 26.98 -31.15 -14.08
C GLU A 791 26.12 -32.02 -13.14
N ASN A 792 26.67 -32.46 -12.00
CA ASN A 792 25.94 -33.24 -11.00
C ASN A 792 26.62 -33.17 -9.63
N GLY A 793 25.93 -33.66 -8.59
CA GLY A 793 26.41 -33.63 -7.22
C GLY A 793 27.66 -34.48 -6.92
N GLU A 794 28.00 -35.48 -7.72
CA GLU A 794 29.21 -36.29 -7.51
C GLU A 794 30.44 -35.57 -8.07
N GLU A 795 30.35 -35.04 -9.29
CA GLU A 795 31.37 -34.17 -9.88
C GLU A 795 31.61 -32.93 -9.01
N ALA A 796 30.53 -32.35 -8.45
CA ALA A 796 30.64 -31.25 -7.51
C ALA A 796 31.50 -31.64 -6.29
N LEU A 797 31.31 -32.81 -5.69
CA LEU A 797 32.13 -33.29 -4.56
C LEU A 797 33.59 -33.53 -4.96
N GLU A 798 33.85 -34.05 -6.16
CA GLU A 798 35.23 -34.20 -6.68
C GLU A 798 35.92 -32.84 -6.84
N THR A 799 35.19 -31.80 -7.26
CA THR A 799 35.80 -30.46 -7.42
C THR A 799 36.29 -29.85 -6.11
N PHE A 800 35.70 -30.22 -4.96
CA PHE A 800 36.18 -29.80 -3.64
C PHE A 800 37.54 -30.39 -3.25
N GLU A 801 38.02 -31.44 -3.93
CA GLU A 801 39.37 -31.97 -3.72
C GLU A 801 40.47 -31.08 -4.32
N HIS A 802 40.10 -30.19 -5.25
CA HIS A 802 41.02 -29.37 -6.02
C HIS A 802 40.81 -27.86 -5.86
N HIS A 803 39.63 -27.45 -5.39
CA HIS A 803 39.24 -26.05 -5.25
C HIS A 803 38.54 -25.80 -3.90
N THR A 804 38.55 -24.56 -3.45
CA THR A 804 37.82 -24.11 -2.26
C THR A 804 36.75 -23.10 -2.68
N PHE A 805 35.53 -23.25 -2.16
CA PHE A 805 34.40 -22.41 -2.53
C PHE A 805 33.86 -21.66 -1.32
N ASP A 806 33.39 -20.44 -1.55
CA ASP A 806 32.77 -19.58 -0.53
C ASP A 806 31.25 -19.82 -0.45
N VAL A 807 30.62 -20.20 -1.57
CA VAL A 807 29.18 -20.47 -1.68
C VAL A 807 28.94 -21.55 -2.73
N VAL A 808 27.92 -22.37 -2.52
CA VAL A 808 27.43 -23.32 -3.52
C VAL A 808 26.04 -22.93 -3.98
N ILE A 809 25.82 -22.93 -5.29
CA ILE A 809 24.52 -22.81 -5.95
C ILE A 809 24.24 -24.15 -6.62
N THR A 810 23.12 -24.79 -6.32
CA THR A 810 22.80 -26.13 -6.85
C THR A 810 21.37 -26.19 -7.35
N ASP A 811 21.15 -26.84 -8.49
CA ASP A 811 19.83 -27.34 -8.82
C ASP A 811 19.43 -28.47 -7.86
N ILE A 812 18.14 -28.61 -7.62
CA ILE A 812 17.57 -29.68 -6.80
C ILE A 812 17.49 -30.96 -7.61
N ASP A 813 17.00 -30.88 -8.85
CA ASP A 813 16.59 -32.04 -9.64
C ASP A 813 17.66 -32.44 -10.66
N MET A 814 18.77 -32.99 -10.17
CA MET A 814 19.90 -33.43 -11.00
C MET A 814 20.06 -34.96 -11.01
N PRO A 815 20.55 -35.57 -12.11
CA PRO A 815 20.81 -37.00 -12.21
C PRO A 815 21.99 -37.43 -11.33
N VAL A 816 22.05 -38.74 -11.03
CA VAL A 816 23.10 -39.41 -10.24
C VAL A 816 23.12 -39.02 -8.76
N CYS A 817 23.32 -37.73 -8.45
CA CYS A 817 23.35 -37.16 -7.11
C CYS A 817 22.59 -35.83 -7.15
N ASN A 818 21.37 -35.83 -6.62
CA ASN A 818 20.49 -34.66 -6.63
C ASN A 818 20.94 -33.61 -5.61
N GLY A 819 20.43 -32.37 -5.71
CA GLY A 819 20.86 -31.26 -4.88
C GLY A 819 20.69 -31.51 -3.37
N TYR A 820 19.66 -32.26 -2.98
CA TYR A 820 19.43 -32.65 -1.57
C TYR A 820 20.46 -33.66 -1.05
N GLU A 821 20.84 -34.64 -1.86
CA GLU A 821 21.83 -35.65 -1.49
C GLU A 821 23.24 -35.03 -1.45
N PHE A 822 23.57 -34.24 -2.47
CA PHE A 822 24.80 -33.47 -2.52
C PHE A 822 24.96 -32.56 -1.30
N THR A 823 23.94 -31.76 -0.97
CA THR A 823 23.98 -30.86 0.18
C THR A 823 24.15 -31.62 1.50
N ARG A 824 23.46 -32.76 1.68
CA ARG A 824 23.65 -33.59 2.89
C ARG A 824 25.07 -34.11 3.02
N ARG A 825 25.68 -34.55 1.92
CA ARG A 825 27.07 -35.04 1.92
C ARG A 825 28.06 -33.91 2.17
N LEU A 826 27.83 -32.74 1.59
CA LEU A 826 28.61 -31.52 1.84
C LEU A 826 28.57 -31.13 3.32
N LYS A 827 27.36 -31.05 3.91
CA LYS A 827 27.16 -30.65 5.31
C LYS A 827 27.63 -31.70 6.31
N ALA A 828 27.72 -32.98 5.92
CA ALA A 828 28.27 -34.05 6.75
C ALA A 828 29.81 -34.05 6.81
N ASN A 829 30.49 -33.35 5.89
CA ASN A 829 31.95 -33.26 5.89
C ASN A 829 32.40 -32.08 6.77
N GLU A 830 33.16 -32.38 7.85
CA GLU A 830 33.66 -31.37 8.80
C GLU A 830 34.49 -30.25 8.15
N ALA A 831 35.11 -30.52 6.99
CA ALA A 831 35.92 -29.54 6.28
C ALA A 831 35.08 -28.51 5.48
N TRP A 832 33.83 -28.83 5.12
CA TRP A 832 33.01 -28.03 4.19
C TRP A 832 31.62 -27.69 4.76
N SER A 833 31.28 -28.20 5.95
CA SER A 833 29.95 -28.06 6.54
C SER A 833 29.52 -26.61 6.77
N TYR A 834 30.47 -25.68 6.86
CA TYR A 834 30.22 -24.25 7.05
C TYR A 834 29.85 -23.50 5.77
N ILE A 835 30.04 -24.10 4.59
CA ILE A 835 29.83 -23.42 3.30
C ILE A 835 28.32 -23.26 3.08
N PRO A 836 27.81 -22.03 2.83
CA PRO A 836 26.41 -21.80 2.56
C PRO A 836 25.99 -22.40 1.22
N VAL A 837 24.78 -22.97 1.18
CA VAL A 837 24.21 -23.60 -0.02
C VAL A 837 22.89 -22.93 -0.39
N MET A 838 22.81 -22.41 -1.61
CA MET A 838 21.59 -21.94 -2.23
C MET A 838 21.08 -22.97 -3.21
N ALA A 839 19.79 -23.31 -3.13
CA ALA A 839 19.14 -24.12 -4.14
C ALA A 839 18.38 -23.24 -5.14
N VAL A 840 18.53 -23.51 -6.43
CA VAL A 840 17.75 -22.87 -7.49
C VAL A 840 16.85 -23.92 -8.13
N THR A 841 15.53 -23.71 -8.11
CA THR A 841 14.57 -24.73 -8.57
C THR A 841 13.47 -24.12 -9.42
N ALA A 842 12.86 -24.94 -10.29
CA ALA A 842 11.68 -24.59 -11.07
C ALA A 842 10.37 -24.63 -10.27
N LEU A 843 10.35 -25.28 -9.09
CA LEU A 843 9.14 -25.51 -8.27
C LEU A 843 9.20 -24.74 -6.94
N THR A 844 8.08 -24.12 -6.55
CA THR A 844 7.97 -23.27 -5.34
C THR A 844 7.12 -23.91 -4.22
N GLY A 845 7.02 -25.24 -4.19
CA GLY A 845 6.25 -25.96 -3.17
C GLY A 845 6.83 -25.78 -1.77
N GLU A 846 5.97 -25.48 -0.78
CA GLU A 846 6.36 -25.37 0.65
C GLU A 846 7.02 -26.66 1.18
N LYS A 847 6.63 -27.83 0.65
CA LYS A 847 7.18 -29.14 1.00
C LYS A 847 8.62 -29.34 0.52
N ASP A 848 8.99 -28.77 -0.62
CA ASP A 848 10.35 -28.90 -1.19
C ASP A 848 11.35 -27.99 -0.44
N ARG A 849 10.86 -26.85 0.05
CA ARG A 849 11.61 -25.96 0.94
C ARG A 849 11.88 -26.60 2.31
N GLU A 850 10.90 -27.29 2.87
CA GLU A 850 11.05 -28.01 4.14
C GLU A 850 12.07 -29.16 4.01
N ARG A 851 11.95 -29.97 2.95
CA ARG A 851 12.88 -31.08 2.65
C ARG A 851 14.33 -30.65 2.51
N GLY A 852 14.61 -29.56 1.80
CA GLY A 852 16.01 -29.14 1.68
C GLY A 852 16.52 -28.36 2.88
N ARG A 853 15.65 -27.77 3.72
CA ARG A 853 16.09 -27.22 5.01
C ARG A 853 16.58 -28.34 5.92
N GLU A 854 15.94 -29.51 5.89
CA GLU A 854 16.44 -30.73 6.52
C GLU A 854 17.75 -31.24 5.89
N ALA A 855 17.94 -31.05 4.58
CA ALA A 855 19.16 -31.40 3.87
C ALA A 855 20.34 -30.45 4.16
N GLY A 856 20.07 -29.26 4.71
CA GLY A 856 21.06 -28.23 5.01
C GLY A 856 21.19 -27.13 3.95
N ILE A 857 20.18 -26.94 3.09
CA ILE A 857 20.09 -25.79 2.18
C ILE A 857 19.75 -24.53 3.00
N ASP A 858 20.50 -23.46 2.76
CA ASP A 858 20.43 -22.21 3.50
C ASP A 858 19.45 -21.20 2.86
N GLU A 859 19.22 -21.28 1.55
CA GLU A 859 18.35 -20.34 0.80
C GLU A 859 17.76 -20.98 -0.47
N TYR A 860 16.59 -20.51 -0.93
CA TYR A 860 15.92 -21.03 -2.14
C TYR A 860 15.50 -19.94 -3.09
N GLN A 861 15.83 -20.11 -4.36
CA GLN A 861 15.51 -19.15 -5.42
C GLN A 861 14.86 -19.85 -6.62
N ILE A 862 14.10 -19.07 -7.39
CA ILE A 862 13.44 -19.55 -8.60
C ILE A 862 14.44 -19.49 -9.76
N LYS A 863 14.52 -20.56 -10.56
CA LYS A 863 15.35 -20.57 -11.78
C LYS A 863 14.99 -19.38 -12.68
N LEU A 864 16.01 -18.74 -13.26
CA LEU A 864 15.91 -17.58 -14.15
C LEU A 864 15.53 -16.23 -13.49
N ASP A 865 15.29 -16.15 -12.17
CA ASP A 865 15.15 -14.86 -11.46
C ASP A 865 16.51 -14.35 -10.97
N ARG A 866 17.28 -13.72 -11.88
CA ARG A 866 18.61 -13.17 -11.59
C ARG A 866 18.64 -12.26 -10.36
N ASP A 867 17.67 -11.37 -10.23
CA ASP A 867 17.72 -10.31 -9.23
C ASP A 867 17.52 -10.88 -7.83
N GLU A 868 16.62 -11.85 -7.68
CA GLU A 868 16.47 -12.56 -6.42
C GLU A 868 17.69 -13.44 -6.12
N VAL A 869 18.23 -14.16 -7.12
CA VAL A 869 19.44 -14.98 -6.95
C VAL A 869 20.64 -14.15 -6.49
N LEU A 870 20.95 -13.04 -7.17
CA LEU A 870 22.10 -12.20 -6.81
C LEU A 870 21.95 -11.52 -5.45
N ARG A 871 20.74 -11.07 -5.09
CA ARG A 871 20.47 -10.48 -3.76
C ARG A 871 20.59 -11.52 -2.66
N ALA A 872 20.03 -12.70 -2.86
CA ALA A 872 20.08 -13.80 -1.91
C ALA A 872 21.53 -14.29 -1.72
N LEU A 873 22.30 -14.37 -2.81
CA LEU A 873 23.70 -14.77 -2.81
C LEU A 873 24.54 -13.78 -1.99
N GLU A 874 24.35 -12.49 -2.21
CA GLU A 874 25.05 -11.46 -1.44
C GLU A 874 24.68 -11.50 0.05
N GLN A 875 23.40 -11.72 0.39
CA GLN A 875 23.00 -11.89 1.78
C GLN A 875 23.63 -13.14 2.43
N LEU A 876 23.75 -14.24 1.70
CA LEU A 876 24.44 -15.44 2.17
C LEU A 876 25.93 -15.18 2.42
N ILE A 877 26.61 -14.50 1.50
CA ILE A 877 28.03 -14.15 1.63
C ILE A 877 28.26 -13.21 2.83
N LEU A 878 27.39 -12.22 3.03
CA LEU A 878 27.51 -11.29 4.15
C LEU A 878 27.24 -11.97 5.49
N ARG A 879 26.30 -12.93 5.55
CA ARG A 879 26.02 -13.73 6.74
C ARG A 879 27.14 -14.71 7.08
N SER A 880 27.85 -15.25 6.08
CA SER A 880 28.96 -16.18 6.32
C SER A 880 30.25 -15.48 6.76
N ARG A 881 30.39 -14.17 6.48
CA ARG A 881 31.54 -13.34 6.88
C ARG A 881 31.40 -12.69 8.27
N GLY A 882 30.20 -12.69 8.86
CA GLY A 882 29.92 -12.14 10.20
C GLY A 882 29.83 -13.23 11.26
#